data_AF-A0A8T9D6J9-F1
#
_entry.id   AF-A0A8T9D6J9-F1
#
_cell.length_a   1.000
_cell.length_b   1.000
_cell.length_c   1.000
_cell.angle_alpha   90.00
_cell.angle_beta   90.00
_cell.angle_gamma   90.00
#
_symmetry.space_group_name_H-M   'P 1'
#
loop_
_entity.id
_entity.type
_entity.pdbx_description
1 polymer ?
#
loop_
_entity_poly.entity_id
_entity_poly.type
_entity_poly.pdbx_seq_one_letter_code
_entity_poly.pdbx_strand_id
1 'polypeptide(L)'
;MIELSTLPRARLFTAFGTVMYVEPFTGELRHGPVESSPANAFFELGNNSGGTNRLGRLIYAVGGSAEPIDCYPDTCFSVSQSRRDNRSIDPTTFELIPLERGLLTLKSRGLFLSAIPDGHVRLAASVCSTWELVIASENWCTETTSEDSEVWRVTAPGFDTKKIEKYIVHPTIRAKSGRKPVGLKVLIYGYTKWSHGRVYYDLSRRLHDRGFIVDILDWQINNFEYKEELSKYYDIYLTSLDGVSTLVDTYGVPYGKIVAISHSEFDIRMLIDKKGLEVFNKFASYGVVSECVYSASVTRGVPRMPKVVPLGIDYQSFFSGLPERLVTVGYATSMSLKIYDVELKRGELAEAATREAGLAFKVAGSTADQLSFHDMPKFYQSVDAILTSSVSESGPLSVMEGAAAGRLVIGTPVGHFPQKAYQGGGIIAPIEPDKFKAFTAATLRYYKENPTAFVEKCHVTREAARMFDWQYSIDEWVDLIERPGSAAKSSRSAARTYVDQGSTSLAPVCSRSDGEAGSPLIHLINLDRSIVRLSAYKDNNPHLVRNTVRMPGIDGALVDRSKIINEGIISEDCSYLPGSLGCALSHVSLWKLAVSENKVITIFEDDVRSSFDFLTESSRIISSAPAGWDMIKWGFLFDPLFLWLDFNFSKAKLEFYDHRYSKKGLLFQSDKSSRSLVRIAHSFGLQAYSLTPRGAQKLLGKCLPLKKRTIPFPGTGVVLDDTGIDCAMCAAYSSMKAFVCMPPLVIPDDELPSDRVSADQKMGSI
;
A
#
# COMPACT_ATOMS: atom_id res chain seq x y z
N MET A 1 -0.79 -19.28 51.42
CA MET A 1 -1.95 -18.97 50.58
C MET A 1 -1.54 -17.78 49.73
N ILE A 2 -1.21 -17.99 48.45
CA ILE A 2 -0.87 -16.89 47.54
C ILE A 2 -2.17 -16.61 46.78
N GLU A 3 -2.72 -15.40 46.94
CA GLU A 3 -3.88 -14.95 46.18
C GLU A 3 -3.65 -15.15 44.67
N LEU A 4 -4.70 -15.55 43.96
CA LEU A 4 -4.70 -15.58 42.49
C LEU A 4 -4.24 -14.22 41.97
N SER A 5 -3.09 -14.19 41.31
CA SER A 5 -2.60 -12.97 40.69
C SER A 5 -3.65 -12.43 39.72
N THR A 6 -3.86 -11.11 39.71
CA THR A 6 -4.74 -10.40 38.76
C THR A 6 -4.10 -10.26 37.38
N LEU A 7 -2.95 -10.91 37.14
CA LEU A 7 -2.17 -10.77 35.92
C LEU A 7 -2.81 -11.57 34.78
N PRO A 8 -2.73 -11.08 33.52
CA PRO A 8 -3.23 -11.80 32.36
C PRO A 8 -2.61 -13.20 32.22
N ARG A 9 -3.44 -14.18 31.85
CA ARG A 9 -3.06 -15.59 31.64
C ARG A 9 -3.54 -16.08 30.29
N ALA A 10 -2.76 -16.96 29.66
CA ALA A 10 -3.11 -17.58 28.39
C ALA A 10 -2.84 -19.09 28.39
N ARG A 11 -3.70 -19.86 27.72
CA ARG A 11 -3.41 -21.27 27.40
C ARG A 11 -2.50 -21.32 26.17
N LEU A 12 -1.62 -22.32 26.12
CA LEU A 12 -0.69 -22.53 25.02
C LEU A 12 -1.02 -23.81 24.25
N PHE A 13 -1.19 -23.67 22.95
CA PHE A 13 -1.45 -24.73 21.99
C PHE A 13 -0.23 -24.90 21.10
N THR A 14 0.21 -26.13 20.88
CA THR A 14 1.34 -26.38 19.97
C THR A 14 0.90 -26.16 18.52
N ALA A 15 1.86 -25.86 17.66
CA ALA A 15 1.61 -25.74 16.22
C ALA A 15 1.06 -27.03 15.56
N PHE A 16 1.08 -28.15 16.28
CA PHE A 16 0.60 -29.48 15.83
C PHE A 16 -0.75 -29.90 16.41
N GLY A 17 -1.45 -29.02 17.13
CA GLY A 17 -2.84 -29.26 17.55
C GLY A 17 -3.02 -29.90 18.90
N THR A 18 -1.96 -30.00 19.70
CA THR A 18 -2.03 -30.40 21.10
C THR A 18 -2.02 -29.18 22.03
N VAL A 19 -2.45 -29.34 23.28
CA VAL A 19 -2.44 -28.27 24.30
C VAL A 19 -1.49 -28.62 25.43
N MET A 20 -0.81 -27.61 25.98
CA MET A 20 0.04 -27.78 27.16
C MET A 20 -0.82 -27.98 28.43
N TYR A 21 -0.42 -28.93 29.27
CA TYR A 21 -1.06 -29.25 30.54
C TYR A 21 -0.04 -29.82 31.53
N VAL A 22 -0.34 -29.73 32.83
CA VAL A 22 0.43 -30.43 33.85
C VAL A 22 -0.26 -31.75 34.18
N GLU A 23 0.48 -32.85 34.06
CA GLU A 23 -0.01 -34.18 34.41
C GLU A 23 -0.22 -34.26 35.94
N PRO A 24 -1.45 -34.51 36.43
CA PRO A 24 -1.76 -34.39 37.85
C PRO A 24 -0.99 -35.32 38.78
N PHE A 25 -0.54 -36.48 38.28
CA PHE A 25 0.16 -37.49 39.08
C PHE A 25 1.65 -37.21 39.22
N THR A 26 2.28 -36.73 38.14
CA THR A 26 3.73 -36.54 38.05
C THR A 26 4.12 -35.08 38.31
N GLY A 27 3.21 -34.12 38.14
CA GLY A 27 3.51 -32.69 38.18
C GLY A 27 4.31 -32.22 36.96
N GLU A 28 4.47 -33.07 35.94
CA GLU A 28 5.23 -32.79 34.73
C GLU A 28 4.39 -31.97 33.73
N LEU A 29 5.00 -30.96 33.11
CA LEU A 29 4.41 -30.23 31.98
C LEU A 29 4.54 -31.08 30.72
N ARG A 30 3.38 -31.38 30.13
CA ARG A 30 3.22 -32.20 28.92
C ARG A 30 2.38 -31.45 27.90
N HIS A 31 2.30 -32.01 26.70
CA HIS A 31 1.28 -31.62 25.74
C HIS A 31 0.53 -32.85 25.21
N GLY A 32 -0.75 -32.68 24.89
CA GLY A 32 -1.62 -33.78 24.46
C GLY A 32 -2.89 -33.33 23.77
N PRO A 33 -3.77 -34.26 23.37
CA PRO A 33 -5.04 -33.94 22.71
C PRO A 33 -5.88 -32.98 23.55
N VAL A 34 -6.48 -31.99 22.90
CA VAL A 34 -7.24 -30.91 23.58
C VAL A 34 -8.44 -31.49 24.35
N GLU A 35 -9.02 -32.57 23.83
CA GLU A 35 -10.23 -33.22 24.31
C GLU A 35 -10.00 -34.03 25.60
N SER A 36 -8.78 -34.52 25.83
CA SER A 36 -8.44 -35.37 26.98
C SER A 36 -7.48 -34.72 27.98
N SER A 37 -6.89 -33.56 27.65
CA SER A 37 -5.90 -32.89 28.49
C SER A 37 -6.52 -31.82 29.40
N PRO A 38 -6.16 -31.75 30.70
CA PRO A 38 -6.73 -30.78 31.63
C PRO A 38 -6.30 -29.33 31.31
N ALA A 39 -7.20 -28.37 31.54
CA ALA A 39 -6.93 -26.94 31.36
C ALA A 39 -6.28 -26.33 32.62
N ASN A 40 -5.09 -26.81 32.98
CA ASN A 40 -4.41 -26.48 34.24
C ASN A 40 -3.01 -25.84 34.07
N ALA A 41 -2.52 -25.66 32.85
CA ALA A 41 -1.26 -24.98 32.56
C ALA A 41 -1.50 -23.67 31.80
N PHE A 42 -0.85 -22.59 32.24
CA PHE A 42 -1.01 -21.26 31.67
C PHE A 42 0.32 -20.52 31.58
N PHE A 43 0.44 -19.63 30.61
CA PHE A 43 1.46 -18.59 30.59
C PHE A 43 0.91 -17.34 31.30
N GLU A 44 1.58 -16.89 32.35
CA GLU A 44 1.23 -15.71 33.15
C GLU A 44 2.23 -14.58 32.87
N LEU A 45 1.70 -13.38 32.59
CA LEU A 45 2.52 -12.20 32.35
C LEU A 45 3.34 -11.83 33.59
N GLY A 46 4.63 -11.51 33.41
CA GLY A 46 5.53 -11.05 34.48
C GLY A 46 5.59 -9.52 34.59
N ASN A 47 6.17 -9.02 35.68
CA ASN A 47 6.44 -7.59 35.83
C ASN A 47 7.58 -7.18 34.88
N ASN A 48 7.29 -6.33 33.89
CA ASN A 48 8.24 -5.87 32.89
C ASN A 48 9.47 -5.21 33.54
N SER A 49 10.65 -5.77 33.30
CA SER A 49 11.94 -5.17 33.68
C SER A 49 12.74 -4.83 32.42
N GLY A 50 12.44 -3.67 31.82
CA GLY A 50 13.34 -2.97 30.89
C GLY A 50 13.74 -3.64 29.55
N GLY A 51 13.26 -4.84 29.23
CA GLY A 51 13.54 -5.55 27.97
C GLY A 51 12.59 -5.19 26.81
N THR A 52 12.99 -5.53 25.58
CA THR A 52 12.20 -5.30 24.35
C THR A 52 11.00 -6.24 24.22
N ASN A 53 11.10 -7.46 24.77
CA ASN A 53 10.06 -8.47 24.75
C ASN A 53 9.38 -8.63 26.12
N ARG A 54 8.11 -9.02 26.11
CA ARG A 54 7.35 -9.29 27.34
C ARG A 54 7.96 -10.48 28.07
N LEU A 55 8.10 -10.36 29.39
CA LEU A 55 8.54 -11.46 30.24
C LEU A 55 7.33 -12.13 30.90
N GLY A 56 7.45 -13.42 31.20
CA GLY A 56 6.42 -14.15 31.93
C GLY A 56 6.92 -15.50 32.41
N ARG A 57 6.00 -16.30 32.94
CA ARG A 57 6.30 -17.64 33.47
C ARG A 57 5.17 -18.61 33.17
N LEU A 58 5.49 -19.89 33.10
CA LEU A 58 4.50 -20.94 33.08
C LEU A 58 4.03 -21.22 34.51
N ILE A 59 2.72 -21.44 34.67
CA ILE A 59 2.09 -21.73 35.95
C ILE A 59 1.19 -22.95 35.83
N TYR A 60 1.14 -23.72 36.92
CA TYR A 60 0.16 -24.75 37.19
C TYR A 60 -0.95 -24.17 38.06
N ALA A 61 -2.20 -24.21 37.62
CA ALA A 61 -3.33 -23.66 38.34
C ALA A 61 -4.46 -24.69 38.51
N VAL A 62 -4.75 -25.06 39.76
CA VAL A 62 -5.85 -25.98 40.14
C VAL A 62 -6.45 -25.54 41.48
N GLY A 63 -7.78 -25.64 41.61
CA GLY A 63 -8.49 -25.44 42.87
C GLY A 63 -8.32 -24.05 43.48
N GLY A 64 -8.14 -23.01 42.66
CA GLY A 64 -7.91 -21.63 43.11
C GLY A 64 -6.49 -21.34 43.61
N SER A 65 -5.59 -22.34 43.56
CA SER A 65 -4.16 -22.17 43.81
C SER A 65 -3.38 -22.11 42.51
N ALA A 66 -2.27 -21.38 42.48
CA ALA A 66 -1.37 -21.32 41.34
C ALA A 66 0.08 -21.40 41.82
N GLU A 67 0.90 -22.19 41.15
CA GLU A 67 2.35 -22.28 41.39
C GLU A 67 3.15 -22.22 40.08
N PRO A 68 4.39 -21.72 40.09
CA PRO A 68 5.24 -21.71 38.90
C PRO A 68 5.62 -23.12 38.42
N ILE A 69 6.01 -23.19 37.14
CA ILE A 69 6.62 -24.37 36.52
C ILE A 69 8.07 -24.03 36.20
N ASP A 70 8.97 -24.90 36.66
CA ASP A 70 10.40 -24.84 36.40
C ASP A 70 10.74 -25.74 35.22
N CYS A 71 11.47 -25.21 34.26
CA CYS A 71 11.83 -25.89 33.02
C CYS A 71 13.33 -26.11 32.89
N TYR A 72 13.69 -27.37 32.59
CA TYR A 72 15.03 -27.88 32.43
C TYR A 72 15.21 -28.50 31.03
N PRO A 73 16.45 -28.81 30.61
CA PRO A 73 16.71 -29.48 29.34
C PRO A 73 16.08 -30.88 29.23
N ASP A 74 15.92 -31.58 30.35
CA ASP A 74 15.38 -32.94 30.43
C ASP A 74 13.86 -32.96 30.62
N THR A 75 13.27 -31.98 31.31
CA THR A 75 11.83 -31.97 31.67
C THR A 75 11.41 -30.63 32.29
N CYS A 76 10.11 -30.40 32.46
CA CYS A 76 9.52 -29.24 33.11
C CYS A 76 8.55 -29.71 34.22
N PHE A 77 8.67 -29.19 35.44
CA PHE A 77 7.85 -29.60 36.59
C PHE A 77 7.25 -28.43 37.34
N SER A 78 6.12 -28.64 38.02
CA SER A 78 5.65 -27.68 39.01
C SER A 78 6.64 -27.54 40.17
N VAL A 79 6.71 -26.35 40.79
CA VAL A 79 7.66 -26.05 41.88
C VAL A 79 7.49 -27.00 43.07
N SER A 80 6.26 -27.36 43.44
CA SER A 80 6.02 -28.29 44.55
C SER A 80 6.57 -29.69 44.29
N GLN A 81 6.64 -30.14 43.03
CA GLN A 81 7.28 -31.40 42.66
C GLN A 81 8.81 -31.26 42.52
N SER A 82 9.33 -30.15 41.98
CA SER A 82 10.77 -29.88 41.90
C SER A 82 11.47 -29.91 43.27
N ARG A 83 10.74 -29.52 44.33
CA ARG A 83 11.20 -29.64 45.74
C ARG A 83 11.32 -31.07 46.23
N ARG A 84 10.50 -32.00 45.74
CA ARG A 84 10.61 -33.43 46.09
C ARG A 84 11.85 -34.08 45.47
N ASP A 85 12.30 -33.56 44.32
CA ASP A 85 13.48 -34.03 43.60
C ASP A 85 14.78 -33.26 43.93
N ASN A 86 14.79 -32.45 45.00
CA ASN A 86 15.96 -31.68 45.47
C ASN A 86 16.59 -30.74 44.41
N ARG A 87 15.81 -30.24 43.44
CA ARG A 87 16.28 -29.28 42.42
C ARG A 87 16.13 -27.82 42.88
N SER A 88 16.98 -26.92 42.37
CA SER A 88 16.98 -25.48 42.69
C SER A 88 15.64 -24.82 42.38
N ILE A 89 15.11 -24.02 43.32
CA ILE A 89 13.80 -23.35 43.21
C ILE A 89 14.01 -21.94 42.63
N ASP A 90 14.18 -21.83 41.31
CA ASP A 90 14.18 -20.53 40.64
C ASP A 90 13.22 -20.57 39.43
N PRO A 91 12.03 -19.94 39.55
CA PRO A 91 11.00 -19.93 38.51
C PRO A 91 11.57 -19.57 37.14
N THR A 92 11.40 -20.47 36.16
CA THR A 92 11.86 -20.18 34.80
C THR A 92 11.10 -18.98 34.23
N THR A 93 11.81 -17.87 34.10
CA THR A 93 11.32 -16.68 33.42
C THR A 93 11.56 -16.84 31.92
N PHE A 94 10.50 -16.66 31.14
CA PHE A 94 10.53 -16.72 29.69
C PHE A 94 10.39 -15.34 29.06
N GLU A 95 11.17 -15.12 28.03
CA GLU A 95 10.95 -14.11 27.01
C GLU A 95 9.88 -14.63 26.04
N LEU A 96 8.79 -13.88 25.92
CA LEU A 96 7.72 -14.13 24.96
C LEU A 96 8.04 -13.44 23.64
N ILE A 97 8.34 -14.23 22.62
CA ILE A 97 8.77 -13.71 21.32
C ILE A 97 7.64 -13.93 20.31
N PRO A 98 6.91 -12.86 19.90
CA PRO A 98 5.93 -12.96 18.83
C PRO A 98 6.63 -13.16 17.48
N LEU A 99 6.06 -14.05 16.66
CA LEU A 99 6.53 -14.40 15.33
C LEU A 99 5.46 -14.04 14.28
N GLU A 100 5.77 -14.29 13.01
CA GLU A 100 4.81 -14.10 11.92
C GLU A 100 3.53 -14.94 12.11
N ARG A 101 2.43 -14.50 11.46
CA ARG A 101 1.16 -15.24 11.40
C ARG A 101 0.53 -15.54 12.77
N GLY A 102 0.81 -14.67 13.75
CA GLY A 102 0.29 -14.79 15.11
C GLY A 102 0.83 -16.01 15.86
N LEU A 103 1.97 -16.56 15.42
CA LEU A 103 2.74 -17.54 16.16
C LEU A 103 3.57 -16.87 17.24
N LEU A 104 4.01 -17.62 18.24
CA LEU A 104 4.99 -17.15 19.21
C LEU A 104 5.88 -18.30 19.68
N THR A 105 6.99 -17.95 20.31
CA THR A 105 7.85 -18.90 21.01
C THR A 105 8.24 -18.38 22.38
N LEU A 106 8.68 -19.29 23.26
CA LEU A 106 9.12 -18.99 24.61
C LEU A 106 10.61 -19.31 24.72
N LYS A 107 11.41 -18.31 25.09
CA LYS A 107 12.86 -18.43 25.22
C LYS A 107 13.31 -18.15 26.65
N SER A 108 14.23 -18.95 27.17
CA SER A 108 14.87 -18.70 28.46
C SER A 108 16.30 -19.21 28.46
N ARG A 109 17.24 -18.46 29.05
CA ARG A 109 18.67 -18.83 29.15
C ARG A 109 19.30 -19.25 27.81
N GLY A 110 18.87 -18.64 26.71
CA GLY A 110 19.38 -18.95 25.36
C GLY A 110 18.73 -20.17 24.68
N LEU A 111 17.82 -20.87 25.35
CA LEU A 111 17.11 -22.05 24.84
C LEU A 111 15.62 -21.74 24.60
N PHE A 112 15.01 -22.47 23.69
CA PHE A 112 13.58 -22.42 23.37
C PHE A 112 12.83 -23.59 24.01
N LEU A 113 11.58 -23.33 24.40
CA LEU A 113 10.66 -24.34 24.90
C LEU A 113 10.14 -25.19 23.74
N SER A 114 10.40 -26.49 23.79
CA SER A 114 10.08 -27.46 22.75
C SER A 114 8.96 -28.40 23.20
N ALA A 115 7.92 -28.54 22.39
CA ALA A 115 6.96 -29.63 22.49
C ALA A 115 7.52 -30.84 21.71
N ILE A 116 7.96 -31.88 22.39
CA ILE A 116 8.61 -33.03 21.75
C ILE A 116 7.53 -34.01 21.24
N PRO A 117 7.67 -34.64 20.06
CA PRO A 117 6.65 -35.55 19.52
C PRO A 117 6.12 -36.64 20.47
N ASP A 118 6.87 -37.01 21.51
CA ASP A 118 6.51 -38.00 22.53
C ASP A 118 5.60 -37.45 23.65
N GLY A 119 5.18 -36.18 23.57
CA GLY A 119 4.29 -35.52 24.52
C GLY A 119 5.00 -34.76 25.65
N HIS A 120 6.33 -34.82 25.74
CA HIS A 120 7.07 -34.06 26.74
C HIS A 120 7.28 -32.60 26.32
N VAL A 121 7.37 -31.71 27.30
CA VAL A 121 7.78 -30.31 27.10
C VAL A 121 9.12 -30.07 27.79
N ARG A 122 10.10 -29.51 27.07
CA ARG A 122 11.47 -29.32 27.57
C ARG A 122 12.05 -27.98 27.12
N LEU A 123 12.96 -27.40 27.91
CA LEU A 123 13.71 -26.19 27.54
C LEU A 123 15.11 -26.59 27.04
N ALA A 124 15.21 -26.97 25.76
CA ALA A 124 16.40 -27.65 25.24
C ALA A 124 16.90 -27.15 23.88
N ALA A 125 16.05 -26.53 23.05
CA ALA A 125 16.44 -26.18 21.69
C ALA A 125 17.24 -24.88 21.64
N SER A 126 18.41 -24.88 21.00
CA SER A 126 19.18 -23.65 20.74
C SER A 126 18.71 -22.88 19.50
N VAL A 127 17.86 -23.52 18.68
CA VAL A 127 17.26 -22.97 17.46
C VAL A 127 15.76 -23.17 17.52
N CYS A 128 14.97 -22.11 17.36
CA CYS A 128 13.53 -22.19 17.21
C CYS A 128 13.18 -22.73 15.83
N SER A 129 12.46 -23.84 15.79
CA SER A 129 11.86 -24.40 14.58
C SER A 129 10.38 -24.70 14.86
N THR A 130 9.77 -25.63 14.13
CA THR A 130 8.33 -25.88 14.21
C THR A 130 7.86 -26.39 15.57
N TRP A 131 8.68 -27.17 16.29
CA TRP A 131 8.32 -27.75 17.61
C TRP A 131 8.41 -26.76 18.76
N GLU A 132 8.98 -25.59 18.53
CA GLU A 132 9.07 -24.47 19.47
C GLU A 132 7.99 -23.41 19.22
N LEU A 133 7.12 -23.63 18.22
CA LEU A 133 6.01 -22.75 17.88
C LEU A 133 4.77 -23.10 18.68
N VAL A 134 4.17 -22.07 19.28
CA VAL A 134 2.89 -22.19 19.98
C VAL A 134 1.93 -21.07 19.57
N ILE A 135 0.66 -21.29 19.90
CA ILE A 135 -0.46 -20.37 19.74
C ILE A 135 -1.05 -20.14 21.12
N ALA A 136 -1.21 -18.87 21.49
CA ALA A 136 -1.87 -18.51 22.74
C ALA A 136 -3.38 -18.32 22.55
N SER A 137 -4.15 -18.59 23.61
CA SER A 137 -5.59 -18.27 23.66
C SER A 137 -5.88 -16.77 23.72
N GLU A 138 -4.91 -15.94 24.10
CA GLU A 138 -5.12 -14.50 24.30
C GLU A 138 -4.31 -13.65 23.31
N ASN A 139 -4.87 -12.51 22.88
CA ASN A 139 -4.22 -11.61 21.92
C ASN A 139 -2.98 -10.93 22.45
N TRP A 140 -2.98 -10.57 23.74
CA TRP A 140 -1.90 -9.85 24.39
C TRP A 140 -0.56 -10.58 24.25
N CYS A 141 -0.56 -11.89 23.98
CA CYS A 141 0.66 -12.65 23.75
C CYS A 141 1.37 -12.31 22.43
N THR A 142 0.69 -11.67 21.48
CA THR A 142 1.24 -11.33 20.14
C THR A 142 1.10 -9.87 19.74
N GLU A 143 0.39 -9.05 20.51
CA GLU A 143 0.30 -7.60 20.28
C GLU A 143 1.69 -6.96 20.43
N THR A 144 2.22 -6.31 19.40
CA THR A 144 3.51 -5.59 19.48
C THR A 144 3.27 -4.12 19.85
N THR A 145 4.10 -3.54 20.71
CA THR A 145 3.88 -2.18 21.28
C THR A 145 4.73 -1.08 20.64
N SER A 146 5.54 -1.38 19.61
CA SER A 146 6.47 -0.43 18.99
C SER A 146 6.33 -0.33 17.46
N GLU A 147 6.55 0.88 16.93
CA GLU A 147 6.70 1.18 15.49
C GLU A 147 7.93 0.47 14.87
N ASP A 148 8.87 -0.03 15.69
CA ASP A 148 10.05 -0.85 15.31
C ASP A 148 9.73 -2.34 15.06
N SER A 149 8.54 -2.65 14.53
CA SER A 149 8.08 -4.03 14.28
C SER A 149 8.92 -4.80 13.24
N GLU A 150 9.74 -4.10 12.44
CA GLU A 150 10.54 -4.71 11.36
C GLU A 150 11.82 -5.41 11.85
N VAL A 151 12.42 -4.97 12.97
CA VAL A 151 13.80 -5.37 13.33
C VAL A 151 13.89 -6.79 13.90
N TRP A 152 12.86 -7.27 14.59
CA TRP A 152 12.96 -8.49 15.42
C TRP A 152 12.57 -9.79 14.72
N ARG A 153 11.84 -9.75 13.61
CA ARG A 153 11.05 -10.91 13.20
C ARG A 153 11.77 -12.01 12.42
N VAL A 154 13.00 -11.81 11.90
CA VAL A 154 13.66 -12.88 11.10
C VAL A 154 15.21 -12.86 11.11
N THR A 155 15.90 -11.92 11.77
CA THR A 155 17.36 -11.74 11.55
C THR A 155 18.28 -12.34 12.63
N ALA A 156 17.74 -12.96 13.68
CA ALA A 156 18.56 -13.55 14.74
C ALA A 156 19.02 -14.99 14.40
N PRO A 157 20.29 -15.36 14.67
CA PRO A 157 20.85 -16.69 14.35
C PRO A 157 20.18 -17.87 15.08
N GLY A 158 19.26 -17.60 16.03
CA GLY A 158 18.54 -18.60 16.80
C GLY A 158 17.23 -19.09 16.18
N PHE A 159 16.88 -18.73 14.93
CA PHE A 159 15.63 -19.14 14.29
C PHE A 159 15.89 -19.91 12.98
N ASP A 160 15.22 -21.05 12.81
CA ASP A 160 15.14 -21.76 11.53
C ASP A 160 13.98 -21.19 10.71
N THR A 161 14.22 -19.97 10.20
CA THR A 161 13.23 -19.15 9.51
C THR A 161 12.62 -19.89 8.32
N LYS A 162 13.44 -20.62 7.56
CA LYS A 162 12.99 -21.44 6.44
C LYS A 162 11.97 -22.50 6.82
N LYS A 163 12.16 -23.22 7.93
CA LYS A 163 11.18 -24.24 8.36
C LYS A 163 9.93 -23.60 8.95
N ILE A 164 10.07 -22.51 9.69
CA ILE A 164 8.93 -21.77 10.26
C ILE A 164 8.05 -21.23 9.14
N GLU A 165 8.64 -20.51 8.20
CA GLU A 165 7.93 -19.94 7.06
C GLU A 165 7.30 -21.02 6.17
N LYS A 166 7.92 -22.19 6.00
CA LYS A 166 7.31 -23.30 5.23
C LYS A 166 6.15 -23.99 5.95
N TYR A 167 6.02 -23.81 7.25
CA TYR A 167 5.05 -24.53 8.06
C TYR A 167 3.69 -23.82 8.08
N ILE A 168 2.62 -24.54 7.73
CA ILE A 168 1.25 -24.05 7.84
C ILE A 168 0.60 -24.69 9.07
N VAL A 169 0.20 -23.85 10.01
CA VAL A 169 -0.62 -24.28 11.14
C VAL A 169 -2.01 -24.63 10.63
N HIS A 170 -2.50 -25.82 10.96
CA HIS A 170 -3.86 -26.19 10.59
C HIS A 170 -4.89 -25.26 11.28
N PRO A 171 -5.86 -24.69 10.55
CA PRO A 171 -6.81 -23.70 11.08
C PRO A 171 -7.64 -24.14 12.32
N THR A 172 -7.82 -25.44 12.53
CA THR A 172 -8.51 -25.96 13.73
C THR A 172 -7.72 -25.71 15.00
N ILE A 173 -6.39 -25.64 14.93
CA ILE A 173 -5.55 -25.37 16.10
C ILE A 173 -5.84 -23.96 16.61
N ARG A 174 -5.97 -23.00 15.69
CA ARG A 174 -6.40 -21.63 16.02
C ARG A 174 -7.82 -21.62 16.58
N ALA A 175 -8.75 -22.37 15.98
CA ALA A 175 -10.13 -22.45 16.46
C ALA A 175 -10.20 -23.00 17.90
N LYS A 176 -9.46 -24.07 18.19
CA LYS A 176 -9.34 -24.68 19.53
C LYS A 176 -8.69 -23.77 20.56
N SER A 177 -7.83 -22.86 20.12
CA SER A 177 -7.23 -21.87 21.03
C SER A 177 -8.25 -20.91 21.63
N GLY A 178 -9.41 -20.75 20.99
CA GLY A 178 -10.46 -19.83 21.44
C GLY A 178 -10.08 -18.36 21.36
N ARG A 179 -9.01 -18.03 20.62
CA ARG A 179 -8.47 -16.68 20.54
C ARG A 179 -9.47 -15.71 19.92
N LYS A 180 -9.64 -14.55 20.56
CA LYS A 180 -10.59 -13.51 20.12
C LYS A 180 -9.84 -12.28 19.61
N PRO A 181 -9.55 -12.16 18.30
CA PRO A 181 -8.81 -11.02 17.75
C PRO A 181 -9.57 -9.70 17.88
N VAL A 182 -8.85 -8.60 17.69
CA VAL A 182 -9.44 -7.27 17.54
C VAL A 182 -10.10 -7.12 16.15
N GLY A 183 -9.45 -7.66 15.11
CA GLY A 183 -9.98 -7.72 13.75
C GLY A 183 -10.75 -9.01 13.46
N LEU A 184 -11.06 -9.25 12.17
CA LEU A 184 -11.78 -10.45 11.74
C LEU A 184 -10.92 -11.71 11.79
N LYS A 185 -11.58 -12.87 11.97
CA LYS A 185 -11.02 -14.21 11.75
C LYS A 185 -11.27 -14.60 10.30
N VAL A 186 -10.21 -14.57 9.50
CA VAL A 186 -10.21 -14.85 8.06
C VAL A 186 -9.61 -16.24 7.81
N LEU A 187 -10.36 -17.08 7.10
CA LEU A 187 -9.83 -18.33 6.58
C LEU A 187 -9.54 -18.19 5.09
N ILE A 188 -8.27 -18.26 4.71
CA ILE A 188 -7.89 -18.34 3.30
C ILE A 188 -8.08 -19.79 2.85
N TYR A 189 -8.94 -20.03 1.86
CA TYR A 189 -9.05 -21.32 1.19
C TYR A 189 -8.39 -21.23 -0.18
N GLY A 190 -7.28 -21.95 -0.38
CA GLY A 190 -6.54 -21.83 -1.63
C GLY A 190 -5.29 -22.68 -1.72
N TYR A 191 -4.59 -22.52 -2.84
CA TYR A 191 -3.33 -23.23 -3.09
C TYR A 191 -2.18 -22.63 -2.27
N THR A 192 -1.54 -23.46 -1.45
CA THR A 192 -0.51 -23.04 -0.51
C THR A 192 0.90 -22.94 -1.12
N LYS A 193 1.06 -23.34 -2.38
CA LYS A 193 2.36 -23.35 -3.08
C LYS A 193 2.41 -22.25 -4.14
N TRP A 194 3.60 -22.06 -4.74
CA TRP A 194 3.85 -21.06 -5.79
C TRP A 194 3.52 -19.62 -5.37
N SER A 195 3.24 -18.77 -6.36
CA SER A 195 2.81 -17.38 -6.21
C SER A 195 1.54 -17.21 -5.39
N HIS A 196 0.57 -18.13 -5.50
CA HIS A 196 -0.64 -18.08 -4.67
C HIS A 196 -0.29 -18.24 -3.19
N GLY A 197 0.50 -19.27 -2.87
CA GLY A 197 1.04 -19.47 -1.54
C GLY A 197 1.77 -18.23 -1.04
N ARG A 198 2.68 -17.67 -1.84
CA ARG A 198 3.41 -16.46 -1.49
C ARG A 198 2.48 -15.31 -1.10
N VAL A 199 1.46 -15.02 -1.90
CA VAL A 199 0.48 -13.96 -1.61
C VAL A 199 -0.25 -14.22 -0.31
N TYR A 200 -0.73 -15.44 -0.08
CA TYR A 200 -1.46 -15.79 1.14
C TYR A 200 -0.58 -15.70 2.38
N TYR A 201 0.69 -16.08 2.28
CA TYR A 201 1.66 -15.98 3.35
C TYR A 201 1.95 -14.52 3.72
N ASP A 202 2.25 -13.69 2.72
CA ASP A 202 2.52 -12.28 2.94
C ASP A 202 1.28 -11.56 3.50
N LEU A 203 0.10 -11.82 2.93
CA LEU A 203 -1.17 -11.29 3.45
C LEU A 203 -1.41 -11.72 4.89
N SER A 204 -1.20 -13.00 5.21
CA SER A 204 -1.36 -13.49 6.58
C SER A 204 -0.45 -12.71 7.52
N ARG A 205 0.84 -12.58 7.20
CA ARG A 205 1.78 -11.81 8.00
C ARG A 205 1.31 -10.38 8.23
N ARG A 206 0.96 -9.65 7.16
CA ARG A 206 0.59 -8.23 7.23
C ARG A 206 -0.77 -7.98 7.90
N LEU A 207 -1.73 -8.88 7.73
CA LEU A 207 -3.05 -8.77 8.37
C LEU A 207 -2.97 -9.12 9.87
N HIS A 208 -2.15 -10.08 10.26
CA HIS A 208 -1.89 -10.34 11.69
C HIS A 208 -1.34 -9.10 12.41
N ASP A 209 -0.47 -8.33 11.75
CA ASP A 209 0.05 -7.05 12.29
C ASP A 209 -1.03 -6.00 12.51
N ARG A 210 -2.19 -6.16 11.85
CA ARG A 210 -3.37 -5.29 11.99
C ARG A 210 -4.43 -5.88 12.91
N GLY A 211 -4.09 -6.93 13.66
CA GLY A 211 -4.97 -7.53 14.67
C GLY A 211 -5.98 -8.55 14.12
N PHE A 212 -5.86 -8.97 12.86
CA PHE A 212 -6.64 -10.08 12.31
C PHE A 212 -6.10 -11.42 12.79
N ILE A 213 -6.95 -12.44 12.76
CA ILE A 213 -6.49 -13.83 12.67
C ILE A 213 -6.64 -14.25 11.22
N VAL A 214 -5.53 -14.65 10.61
CA VAL A 214 -5.52 -15.20 9.26
C VAL A 214 -4.84 -16.56 9.26
N ASP A 215 -5.59 -17.57 8.85
CA ASP A 215 -5.07 -18.93 8.68
C ASP A 215 -5.37 -19.42 7.27
N ILE A 216 -4.62 -20.42 6.81
CA ILE A 216 -4.71 -20.94 5.44
C ILE A 216 -5.15 -22.40 5.49
N LEU A 217 -6.17 -22.74 4.72
CA LEU A 217 -6.64 -24.10 4.49
C LEU A 217 -6.29 -24.52 3.06
N ASP A 218 -5.41 -25.52 2.92
CA ASP A 218 -5.00 -26.03 1.61
C ASP A 218 -6.14 -26.75 0.92
N TRP A 219 -6.56 -26.23 -0.22
CA TRP A 219 -7.64 -26.78 -1.03
C TRP A 219 -7.31 -28.11 -1.74
N GLN A 220 -6.03 -28.54 -1.75
CA GLN A 220 -5.62 -29.83 -2.30
C GLN A 220 -5.84 -30.98 -1.32
N ILE A 221 -6.10 -30.65 -0.05
CA ILE A 221 -6.33 -31.62 1.03
C ILE A 221 -7.83 -31.67 1.31
N ASN A 222 -8.37 -32.87 1.52
CA ASN A 222 -9.76 -33.03 1.92
C ASN A 222 -9.93 -32.67 3.39
N ASN A 223 -10.52 -31.50 3.67
CA ASN A 223 -10.77 -30.99 5.02
C ASN A 223 -12.25 -31.06 5.44
N PHE A 224 -13.06 -31.92 4.79
CA PHE A 224 -14.50 -31.98 5.01
C PHE A 224 -14.89 -32.26 6.47
N GLU A 225 -14.12 -33.09 7.19
CA GLU A 225 -14.39 -33.43 8.59
C GLU A 225 -14.33 -32.24 9.54
N TYR A 226 -13.58 -31.19 9.20
CA TYR A 226 -13.41 -29.98 10.02
C TYR A 226 -14.38 -28.85 9.64
N LYS A 227 -15.22 -29.02 8.61
CA LYS A 227 -16.02 -27.91 8.05
C LYS A 227 -16.92 -27.22 9.10
N GLU A 228 -17.51 -28.00 10.01
CA GLU A 228 -18.42 -27.49 11.05
C GLU A 228 -17.67 -26.67 12.10
N GLU A 229 -16.50 -27.13 12.51
CA GLU A 229 -15.63 -26.42 13.46
C GLU A 229 -15.13 -25.11 12.86
N LEU A 230 -14.62 -25.16 11.63
CA LEU A 230 -14.09 -23.99 10.93
C LEU A 230 -15.18 -22.95 10.63
N SER A 231 -16.36 -23.38 10.16
CA SER A 231 -17.48 -22.47 9.82
C SER A 231 -18.04 -21.71 11.03
N LYS A 232 -17.94 -22.30 12.23
CA LYS A 232 -18.32 -21.67 13.50
C LYS A 232 -17.28 -20.66 14.00
N TYR A 233 -16.00 -20.92 13.73
CA TYR A 233 -14.92 -20.07 14.24
C TYR A 233 -14.60 -18.90 13.32
N TYR A 234 -14.49 -19.10 12.01
CA TYR A 234 -14.08 -18.05 11.07
C TYR A 234 -15.27 -17.19 10.62
N ASP A 235 -15.02 -15.89 10.57
CA ASP A 235 -16.04 -14.89 10.23
C ASP A 235 -16.24 -14.87 8.71
N ILE A 236 -15.13 -14.90 7.96
CA ILE A 236 -15.12 -14.86 6.49
C ILE A 236 -14.10 -15.82 5.88
N TYR A 237 -14.34 -16.18 4.62
CA TYR A 237 -13.50 -17.03 3.79
C TYR A 237 -12.95 -16.23 2.62
N LEU A 238 -11.63 -16.12 2.51
CA LEU A 238 -10.95 -15.53 1.36
C LEU A 238 -10.55 -16.64 0.40
N THR A 239 -10.95 -16.56 -0.87
CA THR A 239 -10.61 -17.60 -1.87
C THR A 239 -10.46 -17.00 -3.26
N SER A 240 -9.65 -17.64 -4.12
CA SER A 240 -9.77 -17.41 -5.55
C SER A 240 -11.13 -17.91 -6.06
N LEU A 241 -11.58 -17.41 -7.22
CA LEU A 241 -12.88 -17.79 -7.80
C LEU A 241 -13.01 -19.31 -8.03
N ASP A 242 -11.89 -20.00 -8.30
CA ASP A 242 -11.86 -21.45 -8.50
C ASP A 242 -12.28 -22.24 -7.25
N GLY A 243 -11.99 -21.71 -6.06
CA GLY A 243 -12.32 -22.35 -4.78
C GLY A 243 -13.78 -22.14 -4.35
N VAL A 244 -14.51 -21.22 -4.98
CA VAL A 244 -15.89 -20.86 -4.59
C VAL A 244 -16.82 -22.08 -4.63
N SER A 245 -16.78 -22.86 -5.71
CA SER A 245 -17.67 -24.02 -5.84
C SER A 245 -17.43 -25.04 -4.74
N THR A 246 -16.18 -25.32 -4.35
CA THR A 246 -15.91 -26.27 -3.26
C THR A 246 -16.38 -25.74 -1.92
N LEU A 247 -16.12 -24.46 -1.61
CA LEU A 247 -16.58 -23.85 -0.37
C LEU A 247 -18.10 -23.92 -0.23
N VAL A 248 -18.84 -23.60 -1.29
CA VAL A 248 -20.30 -23.56 -1.27
C VAL A 248 -20.89 -24.97 -1.34
N ASP A 249 -20.54 -25.74 -2.36
CA ASP A 249 -21.22 -26.99 -2.69
C ASP A 249 -20.78 -28.15 -1.78
N THR A 250 -19.52 -28.15 -1.35
CA THR A 250 -18.94 -29.23 -0.53
C THR A 250 -18.92 -28.86 0.95
N TYR A 251 -18.46 -27.64 1.28
CA TYR A 251 -18.31 -27.22 2.69
C TYR A 251 -19.54 -26.47 3.22
N GLY A 252 -20.51 -26.13 2.38
CA GLY A 252 -21.74 -25.45 2.80
C GLY A 252 -21.51 -24.02 3.29
N VAL A 253 -20.40 -23.38 2.89
CA VAL A 253 -20.10 -21.99 3.27
C VAL A 253 -21.06 -21.05 2.55
N PRO A 254 -21.81 -20.20 3.28
CA PRO A 254 -22.71 -19.24 2.64
C PRO A 254 -21.93 -18.24 1.78
N TYR A 255 -22.45 -17.87 0.60
CA TYR A 255 -21.84 -16.85 -0.25
C TYR A 255 -21.55 -15.54 0.48
N GLY A 256 -22.43 -15.11 1.39
CA GLY A 256 -22.26 -13.91 2.20
C GLY A 256 -21.10 -13.95 3.21
N LYS A 257 -20.43 -15.09 3.38
CA LYS A 257 -19.16 -15.22 4.11
C LYS A 257 -17.93 -15.25 3.20
N ILE A 258 -18.10 -15.26 1.87
CA ILE A 258 -17.00 -15.43 0.92
C ILE A 258 -16.53 -14.07 0.39
N VAL A 259 -15.25 -13.77 0.61
CA VAL A 259 -14.50 -12.74 -0.12
C VAL A 259 -13.84 -13.42 -1.31
N ALA A 260 -14.37 -13.15 -2.49
CA ALA A 260 -13.96 -13.79 -3.73
C ALA A 260 -12.91 -12.93 -4.46
N ILE A 261 -11.77 -13.51 -4.81
CA ILE A 261 -10.68 -12.83 -5.53
C ILE A 261 -10.52 -13.44 -6.92
N SER A 262 -10.47 -12.60 -7.94
CA SER A 262 -10.04 -13.04 -9.27
C SER A 262 -8.56 -12.75 -9.49
N HIS A 263 -7.86 -13.80 -9.91
CA HIS A 263 -6.47 -13.80 -10.36
C HIS A 263 -6.37 -14.09 -11.85
N SER A 264 -7.46 -14.07 -12.62
CA SER A 264 -7.42 -14.22 -14.07
C SER A 264 -8.78 -13.95 -14.69
N GLU A 265 -8.80 -13.41 -15.89
CA GLU A 265 -9.99 -13.43 -16.76
C GLU A 265 -10.61 -14.84 -16.91
N PHE A 266 -9.77 -15.88 -16.85
CA PHE A 266 -10.17 -17.27 -16.97
C PHE A 266 -11.00 -17.75 -15.79
N ASP A 267 -10.64 -17.38 -14.56
CA ASP A 267 -11.35 -17.82 -13.35
C ASP A 267 -12.75 -17.17 -13.26
N ILE A 268 -12.89 -15.92 -13.74
CA ILE A 268 -14.17 -15.23 -13.90
C ILE A 268 -15.07 -16.01 -14.83
N ARG A 269 -14.57 -16.35 -16.03
CA ARG A 269 -15.35 -17.12 -17.00
C ARG A 269 -15.75 -18.49 -16.44
N MET A 270 -14.82 -19.22 -15.85
CA MET A 270 -15.11 -20.55 -15.28
C MET A 270 -16.20 -20.48 -14.21
N LEU A 271 -16.18 -19.45 -13.36
CA LEU A 271 -17.21 -19.28 -12.35
C LEU A 271 -18.57 -18.92 -12.97
N ILE A 272 -18.59 -18.04 -13.99
CA ILE A 272 -19.80 -17.70 -14.75
C ILE A 272 -20.40 -18.96 -15.39
N ASP A 273 -19.59 -19.78 -16.05
CA ASP A 273 -20.03 -21.01 -16.71
C ASP A 273 -20.65 -22.00 -15.70
N LYS A 274 -20.13 -22.06 -14.48
CA LYS A 274 -20.59 -22.99 -13.43
C LYS A 274 -21.78 -22.46 -12.61
N LYS A 275 -21.85 -21.15 -12.36
CA LYS A 275 -22.76 -20.56 -11.34
C LYS A 275 -23.63 -19.42 -11.87
N GLY A 276 -23.38 -18.94 -13.08
CA GLY A 276 -24.03 -17.77 -13.67
C GLY A 276 -23.51 -16.44 -13.14
N LEU A 277 -23.88 -15.34 -13.82
CA LEU A 277 -23.44 -13.97 -13.49
C LEU A 277 -23.92 -13.48 -12.12
N GLU A 278 -25.11 -13.90 -11.69
CA GLU A 278 -25.72 -13.43 -10.44
C GLU A 278 -24.98 -13.90 -9.19
N VAL A 279 -24.08 -14.89 -9.31
CA VAL A 279 -23.29 -15.37 -8.16
C VAL A 279 -22.44 -14.26 -7.55
N PHE A 280 -21.94 -13.33 -8.36
CA PHE A 280 -21.04 -12.26 -7.91
C PHE A 280 -21.74 -11.27 -6.95
N ASN A 281 -23.06 -11.08 -7.09
CA ASN A 281 -23.87 -10.27 -6.18
C ASN A 281 -24.02 -10.91 -4.79
N LYS A 282 -23.83 -12.22 -4.67
CA LYS A 282 -24.06 -12.97 -3.44
C LYS A 282 -22.86 -12.97 -2.49
N PHE A 283 -21.66 -12.67 -3.00
CA PHE A 283 -20.44 -12.69 -2.19
C PHE A 283 -20.48 -11.68 -1.05
N ALA A 284 -19.71 -11.91 0.01
CA ALA A 284 -19.42 -10.90 1.01
C ALA A 284 -18.73 -9.71 0.32
N SER A 285 -17.65 -9.99 -0.41
CA SER A 285 -16.87 -9.03 -1.19
C SER A 285 -16.35 -9.69 -2.47
N TYR A 286 -16.09 -8.88 -3.49
CA TYR A 286 -15.48 -9.32 -4.75
C TYR A 286 -14.34 -8.38 -5.12
N GLY A 287 -13.16 -8.93 -5.35
CA GLY A 287 -11.94 -8.20 -5.69
C GLY A 287 -11.20 -8.80 -6.89
N VAL A 288 -10.37 -7.98 -7.52
CA VAL A 288 -9.52 -8.33 -8.66
C VAL A 288 -8.11 -7.79 -8.42
N VAL A 289 -7.08 -8.52 -8.83
CA VAL A 289 -5.69 -8.15 -8.50
C VAL A 289 -5.05 -7.10 -9.43
N SER A 290 -5.75 -6.70 -10.50
CA SER A 290 -5.29 -5.66 -11.42
C SER A 290 -6.45 -5.04 -12.22
N GLU A 291 -6.20 -3.87 -12.78
CA GLU A 291 -7.13 -3.09 -13.61
C GLU A 291 -7.49 -3.83 -14.91
N CYS A 292 -6.56 -4.64 -15.43
CA CYS A 292 -6.82 -5.52 -16.56
C CYS A 292 -7.92 -6.54 -16.22
N VAL A 293 -7.84 -7.17 -15.05
CA VAL A 293 -8.85 -8.13 -14.59
C VAL A 293 -10.16 -7.42 -14.19
N TYR A 294 -10.09 -6.20 -13.64
CA TYR A 294 -11.27 -5.34 -13.46
C TYR A 294 -12.02 -5.16 -14.77
N SER A 295 -11.31 -4.75 -15.81
CA SER A 295 -11.88 -4.55 -17.15
C SER A 295 -12.47 -5.85 -17.69
N ALA A 296 -11.76 -6.97 -17.54
CA ALA A 296 -12.23 -8.29 -17.96
C ALA A 296 -13.51 -8.74 -17.24
N SER A 297 -13.68 -8.37 -15.96
CA SER A 297 -14.90 -8.63 -15.19
C SER A 297 -16.07 -7.80 -15.72
N VAL A 298 -15.86 -6.50 -15.91
CA VAL A 298 -16.92 -5.56 -16.35
C VAL A 298 -17.38 -5.89 -17.77
N THR A 299 -16.46 -6.14 -18.69
CA THR A 299 -16.79 -6.45 -20.10
C THR A 299 -17.53 -7.78 -20.27
N ARG A 300 -17.46 -8.67 -19.28
CA ARG A 300 -18.24 -9.92 -19.21
C ARG A 300 -19.64 -9.75 -18.64
N GLY A 301 -20.03 -8.54 -18.26
CA GLY A 301 -21.34 -8.28 -17.67
C GLY A 301 -21.48 -8.77 -16.24
N VAL A 302 -20.38 -8.96 -15.50
CA VAL A 302 -20.45 -9.25 -14.06
C VAL A 302 -21.15 -8.07 -13.37
N PRO A 303 -22.29 -8.29 -12.70
CA PRO A 303 -23.16 -7.20 -12.22
C PRO A 303 -22.54 -6.41 -11.06
N ARG A 304 -21.70 -7.08 -10.26
CA ARG A 304 -20.97 -6.45 -9.16
C ARG A 304 -19.62 -5.95 -9.62
N MET A 305 -19.38 -4.64 -9.53
CA MET A 305 -18.06 -4.07 -9.77
C MET A 305 -17.07 -4.58 -8.72
N PRO A 306 -15.94 -5.20 -9.12
CA PRO A 306 -14.91 -5.63 -8.17
C PRO A 306 -14.13 -4.44 -7.62
N LYS A 307 -13.58 -4.59 -6.40
CA LYS A 307 -12.51 -3.70 -5.93
C LYS A 307 -11.17 -4.15 -6.50
N VAL A 308 -10.34 -3.22 -6.95
CA VAL A 308 -8.95 -3.53 -7.32
C VAL A 308 -8.13 -3.65 -6.04
N VAL A 309 -7.49 -4.81 -5.84
CA VAL A 309 -6.62 -5.12 -4.70
C VAL A 309 -5.25 -5.56 -5.21
N PRO A 310 -4.33 -4.62 -5.47
CA PRO A 310 -3.04 -4.94 -6.08
C PRO A 310 -2.23 -5.94 -5.27
N LEU A 311 -1.46 -6.79 -5.96
CA LEU A 311 -0.46 -7.64 -5.30
C LEU A 311 0.71 -6.76 -4.81
N GLY A 312 1.28 -7.13 -3.67
CA GLY A 312 2.54 -6.57 -3.17
C GLY A 312 3.66 -7.62 -3.14
N ILE A 313 4.85 -7.16 -2.76
CA ILE A 313 6.01 -7.99 -2.42
C ILE A 313 6.57 -7.58 -1.05
N ASP A 314 7.31 -8.47 -0.39
CA ASP A 314 8.20 -8.07 0.71
C ASP A 314 9.54 -7.70 0.07
N TYR A 315 9.76 -6.40 -0.15
CA TYR A 315 10.91 -5.88 -0.88
C TYR A 315 12.23 -6.34 -0.24
N GLN A 316 12.33 -6.27 1.08
CA GLN A 316 13.55 -6.60 1.81
C GLN A 316 13.92 -8.07 1.68
N SER A 317 12.93 -8.96 1.65
CA SER A 317 13.15 -10.41 1.46
C SER A 317 13.79 -10.75 0.11
N PHE A 318 13.69 -9.88 -0.90
CA PHE A 318 14.31 -10.07 -2.22
C PHE A 318 15.55 -9.20 -2.46
N PHE A 319 15.78 -8.21 -1.61
CA PHE A 319 16.89 -7.27 -1.77
C PHE A 319 18.22 -8.02 -1.91
N SER A 320 19.01 -7.63 -2.90
CA SER A 320 20.32 -8.21 -3.15
C SER A 320 21.24 -7.23 -3.86
N GLY A 321 22.54 -7.52 -3.83
CA GLY A 321 23.55 -6.78 -4.57
C GLY A 321 23.27 -6.81 -6.08
N LEU A 322 23.56 -5.70 -6.75
CA LEU A 322 23.38 -5.59 -8.20
C LEU A 322 24.38 -6.48 -8.93
N PRO A 323 23.97 -7.19 -9.99
CA PRO A 323 24.91 -7.89 -10.87
C PRO A 323 25.77 -6.89 -11.64
N GLU A 324 27.08 -7.15 -11.76
CA GLU A 324 28.02 -6.29 -12.50
C GLU A 324 27.96 -6.51 -14.02
N ARG A 325 27.45 -7.67 -14.46
CA ARG A 325 27.38 -8.08 -15.86
C ARG A 325 26.21 -9.04 -16.09
N LEU A 326 25.71 -9.08 -17.32
CA LEU A 326 24.66 -9.98 -17.74
C LEU A 326 25.24 -11.28 -18.31
N VAL A 327 25.07 -12.40 -17.61
CA VAL A 327 25.53 -13.73 -18.03
C VAL A 327 24.41 -14.76 -18.02
N THR A 328 23.51 -14.69 -17.05
CA THR A 328 22.44 -15.66 -16.81
C THR A 328 21.08 -14.99 -16.79
N VAL A 329 20.13 -15.52 -17.55
CA VAL A 329 18.75 -15.07 -17.61
C VAL A 329 17.86 -16.11 -16.93
N GLY A 330 17.11 -15.66 -15.95
CA GLY A 330 16.17 -16.46 -15.19
C GLY A 330 14.76 -16.47 -15.79
N TYR A 331 14.06 -17.58 -15.59
CA TYR A 331 12.65 -17.74 -15.93
C TYR A 331 11.91 -18.38 -14.75
N ALA A 332 10.98 -17.63 -14.17
CA ALA A 332 10.28 -17.96 -12.93
C ALA A 332 8.76 -18.14 -13.15
N THR A 333 8.38 -18.67 -14.31
CA THR A 333 7.01 -19.04 -14.65
C THR A 333 7.01 -20.41 -15.32
N SER A 334 5.84 -21.02 -15.51
CA SER A 334 5.71 -22.31 -16.18
C SER A 334 6.31 -22.27 -17.60
N MET A 335 7.06 -23.30 -17.98
CA MET A 335 7.68 -23.38 -19.31
C MET A 335 6.65 -23.49 -20.43
N SER A 336 5.54 -24.19 -20.20
CA SER A 336 4.42 -24.25 -21.12
C SER A 336 3.10 -24.42 -20.36
N LEU A 337 2.04 -23.79 -20.87
CA LEU A 337 0.66 -23.99 -20.45
C LEU A 337 -0.25 -23.64 -21.64
N LYS A 338 -1.05 -24.61 -22.09
CA LYS A 338 -2.01 -24.42 -23.18
C LYS A 338 -3.43 -24.44 -22.67
N ILE A 339 -4.25 -23.51 -23.17
CA ILE A 339 -5.68 -23.43 -22.91
C ILE A 339 -6.38 -23.25 -24.26
N TYR A 340 -7.31 -24.14 -24.61
CA TYR A 340 -7.94 -24.21 -25.93
C TYR A 340 -6.94 -24.15 -27.09
N ASP A 341 -5.87 -24.94 -26.98
CA ASP A 341 -4.75 -25.00 -27.94
C ASP A 341 -3.94 -23.71 -28.12
N VAL A 342 -4.25 -22.65 -27.35
CA VAL A 342 -3.45 -21.42 -27.29
C VAL A 342 -2.41 -21.54 -26.19
N GLU A 343 -1.13 -21.36 -26.54
CA GLU A 343 -0.03 -21.37 -25.58
C GLU A 343 0.07 -20.04 -24.84
N LEU A 344 -0.30 -20.06 -23.55
CA LEU A 344 -0.34 -18.86 -22.70
C LEU A 344 0.99 -18.58 -22.01
N LYS A 345 1.72 -19.63 -21.59
CA LYS A 345 3.05 -19.51 -21.00
C LYS A 345 4.06 -20.00 -22.04
N ARG A 346 4.99 -19.15 -22.46
CA ARG A 346 5.86 -19.38 -23.64
C ARG A 346 7.33 -19.45 -23.24
N GLY A 347 7.68 -20.36 -22.34
CA GLY A 347 9.04 -20.47 -21.79
C GLY A 347 10.09 -20.83 -22.83
N GLU A 348 9.76 -21.70 -23.78
CA GLU A 348 10.64 -22.04 -24.90
C GLU A 348 10.97 -20.82 -25.77
N LEU A 349 10.02 -19.89 -25.93
CA LEU A 349 10.25 -18.63 -26.64
C LEU A 349 11.25 -17.72 -25.89
N ALA A 350 11.14 -17.64 -24.55
CA ALA A 350 12.08 -16.89 -23.71
C ALA A 350 13.49 -17.52 -23.72
N GLU A 351 13.56 -18.85 -23.69
CA GLU A 351 14.80 -19.60 -23.81
C GLU A 351 15.47 -19.36 -25.16
N ALA A 352 14.70 -19.43 -26.25
CA ALA A 352 15.21 -19.19 -27.60
C ALA A 352 15.80 -17.78 -27.75
N ALA A 353 15.12 -16.74 -27.23
CA ALA A 353 15.63 -15.36 -27.24
C ALA A 353 16.92 -15.21 -26.41
N THR A 354 16.99 -15.87 -25.26
CA THR A 354 18.16 -15.87 -24.37
C THR A 354 19.37 -16.51 -25.05
N ARG A 355 19.18 -17.70 -25.64
CA ARG A 355 20.24 -18.42 -26.34
C ARG A 355 20.76 -17.64 -27.56
N GLU A 356 19.89 -16.93 -28.27
CA GLU A 356 20.27 -16.05 -29.38
C GLU A 356 21.10 -14.82 -28.94
N ALA A 357 20.98 -14.38 -27.68
CA ALA A 357 21.87 -13.39 -27.09
C ALA A 357 23.19 -13.99 -26.55
N GLY A 358 23.36 -15.32 -26.64
CA GLY A 358 24.52 -16.04 -26.14
C GLY A 358 24.63 -15.97 -24.61
N LEU A 359 23.51 -16.08 -23.90
CA LEU A 359 23.42 -16.06 -22.44
C LEU A 359 22.94 -17.43 -21.92
N ALA A 360 23.27 -17.74 -20.66
CA ALA A 360 22.76 -18.94 -20.00
C ALA A 360 21.28 -18.75 -19.62
N PHE A 361 20.46 -19.79 -19.78
CA PHE A 361 19.05 -19.77 -19.39
C PHE A 361 18.84 -20.67 -18.17
N LYS A 362 18.19 -20.14 -17.13
CA LYS A 362 17.98 -20.84 -15.85
C LYS A 362 16.51 -20.78 -15.46
N VAL A 363 15.92 -21.94 -15.18
CA VAL A 363 14.52 -22.04 -14.75
C VAL A 363 14.43 -22.18 -13.22
N ALA A 364 13.43 -21.54 -12.61
CA ALA A 364 13.12 -21.73 -11.18
C ALA A 364 12.35 -23.04 -10.91
N GLY A 365 12.09 -23.81 -11.97
CA GLY A 365 11.33 -25.06 -11.98
C GLY A 365 10.02 -24.94 -12.76
N SER A 366 9.43 -26.08 -13.13
CA SER A 366 8.17 -26.15 -13.88
C SER A 366 7.29 -27.29 -13.38
N THR A 367 5.98 -27.02 -13.25
CA THR A 367 4.83 -27.96 -13.09
C THR A 367 4.90 -29.09 -12.03
N ALA A 368 5.99 -29.86 -11.91
CA ALA A 368 6.19 -30.92 -10.92
C ALA A 368 7.38 -30.71 -9.95
N ASP A 369 8.50 -30.12 -10.38
CA ASP A 369 9.72 -29.90 -9.55
C ASP A 369 10.05 -28.41 -9.42
N GLN A 370 9.22 -27.63 -8.70
CA GLN A 370 9.53 -26.21 -8.49
C GLN A 370 10.31 -25.95 -7.22
N LEU A 371 11.08 -24.88 -7.30
CA LEU A 371 11.60 -24.21 -6.14
C LEU A 371 10.44 -23.65 -5.29
N SER A 372 10.53 -23.87 -3.98
CA SER A 372 9.61 -23.27 -3.01
C SER A 372 9.68 -21.75 -3.09
N PHE A 373 8.55 -21.05 -2.89
CA PHE A 373 8.53 -19.59 -2.91
C PHE A 373 9.43 -18.96 -1.82
N HIS A 374 9.69 -19.68 -0.72
CA HIS A 374 10.67 -19.28 0.30
C HIS A 374 12.13 -19.32 -0.18
N ASP A 375 12.41 -20.12 -1.21
CA ASP A 375 13.75 -20.26 -1.79
C ASP A 375 13.94 -19.36 -3.04
N MET A 376 12.88 -18.71 -3.51
CA MET A 376 12.93 -17.79 -4.66
C MET A 376 13.89 -16.61 -4.51
N PRO A 377 14.07 -15.98 -3.32
CA PRO A 377 15.10 -14.96 -3.15
C PRO A 377 16.49 -15.42 -3.60
N LYS A 378 16.86 -16.67 -3.27
CA LYS A 378 18.14 -17.26 -3.69
C LYS A 378 18.18 -17.52 -5.20
N PHE A 379 17.05 -17.87 -5.81
CA PHE A 379 16.96 -18.00 -7.26
C PHE A 379 17.23 -16.67 -7.95
N TYR A 380 16.57 -15.59 -7.53
CA TYR A 380 16.77 -14.26 -8.13
C TYR A 380 18.20 -13.75 -7.93
N GLN A 381 18.84 -14.05 -6.79
CA GLN A 381 20.27 -13.76 -6.57
C GLN A 381 21.21 -14.50 -7.54
N SER A 382 20.77 -15.64 -8.07
CA SER A 382 21.58 -16.54 -8.91
C SER A 382 21.48 -16.28 -10.42
N VAL A 383 20.71 -15.27 -10.82
CA VAL A 383 20.53 -14.84 -12.22
C VAL A 383 20.76 -13.33 -12.31
N ASP A 384 20.91 -12.79 -13.51
CA ASP A 384 21.20 -11.37 -13.74
C ASP A 384 20.01 -10.63 -14.37
N ALA A 385 19.15 -11.37 -15.07
CA ALA A 385 17.92 -10.87 -15.67
C ALA A 385 16.74 -11.84 -15.44
N ILE A 386 15.51 -11.35 -15.56
CA ILE A 386 14.27 -12.12 -15.51
C ILE A 386 13.43 -11.84 -16.75
N LEU A 387 12.96 -12.91 -17.40
CA LEU A 387 12.03 -12.82 -18.52
C LEU A 387 10.62 -13.29 -18.14
N THR A 388 9.62 -12.62 -18.69
CA THR A 388 8.25 -13.14 -18.80
C THR A 388 7.75 -13.04 -20.23
N SER A 389 7.27 -14.15 -20.79
CA SER A 389 6.82 -14.23 -22.18
C SER A 389 5.34 -14.56 -22.30
N SER A 390 4.58 -14.46 -21.21
CA SER A 390 3.18 -14.88 -21.15
C SER A 390 2.28 -14.07 -22.11
N VAL A 391 1.22 -14.69 -22.63
CA VAL A 391 0.16 -14.01 -23.39
C VAL A 391 -0.92 -13.45 -22.46
N SER A 392 -1.14 -14.11 -21.33
CA SER A 392 -2.08 -13.68 -20.31
C SER A 392 -1.53 -13.96 -18.91
N GLU A 393 -1.64 -12.95 -18.06
CA GLU A 393 -1.36 -12.97 -16.62
C GLU A 393 -2.31 -11.97 -15.96
N SER A 394 -2.68 -12.19 -14.72
CA SER A 394 -3.30 -11.15 -13.89
C SER A 394 -2.29 -10.26 -13.21
N GLY A 395 -1.15 -10.86 -12.87
CA GLY A 395 -0.43 -10.56 -11.64
C GLY A 395 0.97 -11.15 -11.62
N PRO A 396 1.83 -11.07 -12.67
CA PRO A 396 3.10 -11.78 -12.64
C PRO A 396 3.93 -11.29 -11.46
N LEU A 397 4.13 -12.14 -10.43
CA LEU A 397 4.96 -11.77 -9.29
C LEU A 397 6.44 -11.73 -9.67
N SER A 398 6.84 -12.60 -10.58
CA SER A 398 8.25 -12.76 -10.99
C SER A 398 8.90 -11.47 -11.49
N VAL A 399 8.14 -10.57 -12.12
CA VAL A 399 8.65 -9.27 -12.54
C VAL A 399 8.89 -8.34 -11.36
N MET A 400 8.03 -8.36 -10.32
CA MET A 400 8.22 -7.55 -9.11
C MET A 400 9.33 -8.12 -8.24
N GLU A 401 9.36 -9.44 -8.04
CA GLU A 401 10.38 -10.13 -7.25
C GLU A 401 11.76 -9.98 -7.90
N GLY A 402 11.85 -10.17 -9.23
CA GLY A 402 13.06 -9.93 -10.01
C GLY A 402 13.49 -8.46 -9.94
N ALA A 403 12.53 -7.53 -9.97
CA ALA A 403 12.83 -6.11 -9.82
C ALA A 403 13.38 -5.77 -8.42
N ALA A 404 12.76 -6.25 -7.35
CA ALA A 404 13.24 -6.05 -5.98
C ALA A 404 14.62 -6.68 -5.72
N ALA A 405 14.93 -7.78 -6.41
CA ALA A 405 16.27 -8.36 -6.43
C ALA A 405 17.28 -7.58 -7.29
N GLY A 406 16.88 -6.47 -7.92
CA GLY A 406 17.75 -5.65 -8.77
C GLY A 406 18.25 -6.36 -10.00
N ARG A 407 17.39 -7.13 -10.64
CA ARG A 407 17.67 -7.81 -11.91
C ARG A 407 17.16 -6.97 -13.08
N LEU A 408 17.73 -7.19 -14.26
CA LEU A 408 17.13 -6.65 -15.50
C LEU A 408 15.82 -7.41 -15.76
N VAL A 409 14.69 -6.70 -15.79
CA VAL A 409 13.37 -7.32 -16.02
C VAL A 409 12.86 -6.97 -17.41
N ILE A 410 12.52 -7.99 -18.22
CA ILE A 410 11.90 -7.82 -19.54
C ILE A 410 10.65 -8.71 -19.60
N GLY A 411 9.50 -8.15 -19.96
CA GLY A 411 8.24 -8.88 -19.95
C GLY A 411 7.26 -8.43 -21.02
N THR A 412 6.32 -9.30 -21.38
CA THR A 412 5.17 -8.96 -22.23
C THR A 412 4.17 -8.06 -21.50
N PRO A 413 3.33 -7.27 -22.21
CA PRO A 413 2.42 -6.30 -21.59
C PRO A 413 1.16 -6.97 -21.03
N VAL A 414 1.31 -7.78 -19.98
CA VAL A 414 0.23 -8.57 -19.37
C VAL A 414 0.03 -8.23 -17.90
N GLY A 415 -1.21 -8.33 -17.44
CA GLY A 415 -1.59 -8.03 -16.06
C GLY A 415 -1.18 -6.61 -15.64
N HIS A 416 -0.62 -6.48 -14.45
CA HIS A 416 -0.09 -5.21 -13.90
C HIS A 416 1.29 -4.83 -14.44
N PHE A 417 1.99 -5.69 -15.20
CA PHE A 417 3.37 -5.40 -15.62
C PHE A 417 3.55 -4.11 -16.44
N PRO A 418 2.64 -3.71 -17.35
CA PRO A 418 2.76 -2.42 -18.05
C PRO A 418 2.89 -1.22 -17.10
N GLN A 419 2.10 -1.20 -16.03
CA GLN A 419 2.17 -0.14 -15.02
C GLN A 419 3.48 -0.22 -14.23
N LYS A 420 3.91 -1.42 -13.83
CA LYS A 420 5.19 -1.61 -13.11
C LYS A 420 6.38 -1.21 -13.97
N ALA A 421 6.36 -1.53 -15.26
CA ALA A 421 7.40 -1.12 -16.21
C ALA A 421 7.41 0.40 -16.44
N TYR A 422 6.24 1.04 -16.51
CA TYR A 422 6.13 2.50 -16.57
C TYR A 422 6.73 3.19 -15.33
N GLN A 423 6.54 2.58 -14.15
CA GLN A 423 7.16 3.01 -12.88
C GLN A 423 8.67 2.70 -12.79
N GLY A 424 9.28 2.14 -13.85
CA GLY A 424 10.71 1.82 -13.91
C GLY A 424 11.06 0.36 -13.59
N GLY A 425 10.09 -0.44 -13.17
CA GLY A 425 10.25 -1.84 -12.73
C GLY A 425 10.54 -2.87 -13.84
N GLY A 426 10.81 -2.45 -15.07
CA GLY A 426 11.20 -3.35 -16.15
C GLY A 426 11.22 -2.72 -17.54
N ILE A 427 11.18 -3.57 -18.56
CA ILE A 427 11.09 -3.24 -19.98
C ILE A 427 9.96 -4.05 -20.59
N ILE A 428 9.10 -3.40 -21.37
CA ILE A 428 8.01 -4.06 -22.10
C ILE A 428 8.54 -4.60 -23.43
N ALA A 429 8.40 -5.90 -23.64
CA ALA A 429 8.64 -6.58 -24.92
C ALA A 429 7.33 -6.78 -25.69
N PRO A 430 7.35 -6.80 -27.03
CA PRO A 430 6.17 -7.08 -27.86
C PRO A 430 5.52 -8.42 -27.50
N ILE A 431 4.21 -8.56 -27.71
CA ILE A 431 3.50 -9.80 -27.37
C ILE A 431 3.63 -10.86 -28.46
N GLU A 432 3.78 -10.47 -29.73
CA GLU A 432 3.85 -11.39 -30.87
C GLU A 432 5.16 -12.19 -30.84
N PRO A 433 5.14 -13.52 -31.07
CA PRO A 433 6.30 -14.39 -30.84
C PRO A 433 7.60 -13.92 -31.52
N ASP A 434 7.55 -13.65 -32.82
CA ASP A 434 8.75 -13.26 -33.58
C ASP A 434 9.30 -11.91 -33.13
N LYS A 435 8.41 -10.95 -32.86
CA LYS A 435 8.77 -9.61 -32.36
C LYS A 435 9.33 -9.70 -30.94
N PHE A 436 8.73 -10.51 -30.07
CA PHE A 436 9.23 -10.76 -28.72
C PHE A 436 10.65 -11.31 -28.77
N LYS A 437 10.88 -12.35 -29.58
CA LYS A 437 12.20 -13.00 -29.68
C LYS A 437 13.25 -12.02 -30.19
N ALA A 438 12.97 -11.33 -31.30
CA ALA A 438 13.90 -10.38 -31.90
C ALA A 438 14.23 -9.22 -30.95
N PHE A 439 13.21 -8.60 -30.35
CA PHE A 439 13.37 -7.49 -29.41
C PHE A 439 14.15 -7.92 -28.16
N THR A 440 13.77 -9.05 -27.56
CA THR A 440 14.37 -9.53 -26.32
C THR A 440 15.81 -9.95 -26.55
N ALA A 441 16.11 -10.68 -27.63
CA ALA A 441 17.47 -11.07 -27.97
C ALA A 441 18.36 -9.83 -28.21
N ALA A 442 17.88 -8.83 -28.95
CA ALA A 442 18.61 -7.59 -29.18
C ALA A 442 18.85 -6.80 -27.88
N THR A 443 17.83 -6.68 -27.03
CA THR A 443 17.91 -5.98 -25.74
C THR A 443 18.90 -6.66 -24.79
N LEU A 444 18.87 -8.00 -24.71
CA LEU A 444 19.82 -8.77 -23.92
C LEU A 444 21.26 -8.62 -24.45
N ARG A 445 21.45 -8.64 -25.78
CA ARG A 445 22.76 -8.41 -26.41
C ARG A 445 23.31 -7.02 -26.08
N TYR A 446 22.48 -5.99 -26.18
CA TYR A 446 22.84 -4.63 -25.81
C TYR A 446 23.36 -4.54 -24.36
N TYR A 447 22.61 -5.07 -23.39
CA TYR A 447 23.01 -4.99 -21.99
C TYR A 447 24.20 -5.90 -21.65
N LYS A 448 24.36 -7.02 -22.35
CA LYS A 448 25.56 -7.86 -22.27
C LYS A 448 26.82 -7.12 -22.73
N GLU A 449 26.70 -6.34 -23.80
CA GLU A 449 27.80 -5.56 -24.41
C GLU A 449 28.04 -4.21 -23.71
N ASN A 450 27.08 -3.72 -22.90
CA ASN A 450 27.14 -2.44 -22.21
C ASN A 450 26.92 -2.59 -20.68
N PRO A 451 27.93 -3.09 -19.93
CA PRO A 451 27.78 -3.38 -18.50
C PRO A 451 27.36 -2.17 -17.64
N THR A 452 27.83 -0.97 -17.94
CA THR A 452 27.43 0.25 -17.20
C THR A 452 25.93 0.52 -17.33
N ALA A 453 25.39 0.46 -18.56
CA ALA A 453 23.96 0.64 -18.81
C ALA A 453 23.13 -0.49 -18.16
N PHE A 454 23.66 -1.71 -18.14
CA PHE A 454 23.03 -2.86 -17.49
C PHE A 454 22.90 -2.65 -15.98
N VAL A 455 24.00 -2.27 -15.30
CA VAL A 455 24.00 -1.99 -13.86
C VAL A 455 23.05 -0.83 -13.54
N GLU A 456 23.07 0.24 -14.33
CA GLU A 456 22.16 1.38 -14.17
C GLU A 456 20.70 0.95 -14.30
N LYS A 457 20.35 0.15 -15.31
CA LYS A 457 18.97 -0.36 -15.48
C LYS A 457 18.56 -1.27 -14.33
N CYS A 458 19.45 -2.15 -13.86
CA CYS A 458 19.20 -2.99 -12.69
C CYS A 458 18.97 -2.15 -11.43
N HIS A 459 19.75 -1.09 -11.23
CA HIS A 459 19.57 -0.13 -10.14
C HIS A 459 18.19 0.54 -10.23
N VAL A 460 17.84 1.18 -11.34
CA VAL A 460 16.54 1.82 -11.55
C VAL A 460 15.38 0.86 -11.29
N THR A 461 15.50 -0.37 -11.79
CA THR A 461 14.48 -1.41 -11.62
C THR A 461 14.30 -1.78 -10.14
N ARG A 462 15.40 -1.86 -9.37
CA ARG A 462 15.38 -2.11 -7.92
C ARG A 462 14.78 -0.97 -7.13
N GLU A 463 15.11 0.27 -7.48
CA GLU A 463 14.60 1.44 -6.77
C GLU A 463 13.08 1.59 -6.98
N ALA A 464 12.60 1.37 -8.21
CA ALA A 464 11.17 1.34 -8.53
C ALA A 464 10.42 0.28 -7.72
N ALA A 465 11.01 -0.89 -7.51
CA ALA A 465 10.37 -2.00 -6.81
C ALA A 465 10.04 -1.71 -5.33
N ARG A 466 10.61 -0.66 -4.71
CA ARG A 466 10.19 -0.23 -3.37
C ARG A 466 8.72 0.16 -3.31
N MET A 467 8.20 0.76 -4.38
CA MET A 467 6.79 1.14 -4.50
C MET A 467 5.85 -0.06 -4.65
N PHE A 468 6.40 -1.27 -4.84
CA PHE A 468 5.61 -2.49 -5.00
C PHE A 468 5.46 -3.25 -3.68
N ASP A 469 6.01 -2.71 -2.58
CA ASP A 469 5.94 -3.37 -1.29
C ASP A 469 4.50 -3.42 -0.75
N TRP A 470 4.18 -4.53 -0.07
CA TRP A 470 2.89 -4.73 0.60
C TRP A 470 2.43 -3.56 1.47
N GLN A 471 3.34 -2.79 2.07
CA GLN A 471 2.98 -1.61 2.87
C GLN A 471 2.10 -0.60 2.11
N TYR A 472 2.19 -0.55 0.78
CA TYR A 472 1.45 0.38 -0.07
C TYR A 472 0.16 -0.19 -0.66
N SER A 473 -0.08 -1.51 -0.54
CA SER A 473 -1.27 -2.16 -1.12
C SER A 473 -2.14 -2.90 -0.10
N ILE A 474 -1.66 -3.05 1.14
CA ILE A 474 -2.36 -3.83 2.16
C ILE A 474 -3.68 -3.18 2.61
N ASP A 475 -3.80 -1.85 2.51
CA ASP A 475 -5.01 -1.11 2.90
C ASP A 475 -6.21 -1.52 2.05
N GLU A 476 -6.02 -1.71 0.75
CA GLU A 476 -7.06 -2.15 -0.19
C GLU A 476 -7.55 -3.56 0.14
N TRP A 477 -6.65 -4.44 0.58
CA TRP A 477 -7.01 -5.78 1.02
C TRP A 477 -7.81 -5.76 2.33
N VAL A 478 -7.41 -4.93 3.30
CA VAL A 478 -8.17 -4.72 4.54
C VAL A 478 -9.57 -4.20 4.24
N ASP A 479 -9.68 -3.19 3.37
CA ASP A 479 -10.97 -2.62 2.96
C ASP A 479 -11.87 -3.63 2.23
N LEU A 480 -11.28 -4.57 1.49
CA LEU A 480 -12.02 -5.66 0.85
C LEU A 480 -12.58 -6.66 1.89
N ILE A 481 -11.77 -6.99 2.90
CA ILE A 481 -12.04 -7.97 3.95
C ILE A 481 -13.06 -7.44 4.97
N GLU A 482 -12.91 -6.20 5.46
CA GLU A 482 -13.70 -5.65 6.56
C GLU A 482 -15.08 -5.10 6.15
N ARG A 483 -15.27 -4.72 4.87
CA ARG A 483 -16.51 -4.08 4.40
C ARG A 483 -17.26 -4.90 3.35
N PRO A 484 -17.74 -6.12 3.69
CA PRO A 484 -18.50 -6.93 2.76
C PRO A 484 -19.88 -6.31 2.49
N GLY A 485 -20.13 -5.91 1.24
CA GLY A 485 -21.46 -5.52 0.75
C GLY A 485 -21.77 -4.01 0.65
N SER A 486 -20.83 -3.12 0.96
CA SER A 486 -21.00 -1.69 0.66
C SER A 486 -20.78 -1.43 -0.84
N ALA A 487 -21.85 -1.09 -1.57
CA ALA A 487 -21.68 -0.05 -2.59
C ALA A 487 -21.11 1.15 -1.84
N ALA A 488 -19.98 1.71 -2.29
CA ALA A 488 -19.23 2.73 -1.58
C ALA A 488 -20.15 3.87 -1.09
N LYS A 489 -20.54 3.80 0.19
CA LYS A 489 -21.24 4.85 0.93
C LYS A 489 -20.84 4.72 2.40
N SER A 490 -19.99 5.64 2.82
CA SER A 490 -20.06 6.35 4.11
C SER A 490 -20.69 5.56 5.27
N SER A 491 -19.86 4.94 6.11
CA SER A 491 -20.22 4.63 7.49
C SER A 491 -19.53 5.63 8.44
N ARG A 492 -20.25 6.73 8.70
CA ARG A 492 -20.19 7.43 9.99
C ARG A 492 -20.65 6.42 11.05
N SER A 493 -19.80 6.09 12.01
CA SER A 493 -20.19 5.74 13.38
C SER A 493 -18.97 5.36 14.23
N ALA A 494 -18.34 6.37 14.80
CA ALA A 494 -17.69 6.28 16.12
C ALA A 494 -17.77 7.66 16.77
N ALA A 495 -18.99 8.13 17.00
CA ALA A 495 -19.27 9.22 17.92
C ALA A 495 -20.12 8.67 19.05
N ARG A 496 -19.46 8.38 20.17
CA ARG A 496 -19.95 8.33 21.57
C ARG A 496 -18.64 8.25 22.36
N THR A 497 -18.32 9.12 23.31
CA THR A 497 -19.17 9.87 24.24
C THR A 497 -18.26 10.93 24.85
N TYR A 498 -18.61 12.22 24.81
CA TYR A 498 -18.27 13.14 25.89
C TYR A 498 -19.42 14.13 26.04
N VAL A 499 -19.84 14.23 27.30
CA VAL A 499 -21.03 14.89 27.79
C VAL A 499 -20.85 16.41 27.76
N ASP A 500 -21.94 17.06 27.38
CA ASP A 500 -22.25 18.47 27.49
C ASP A 500 -21.94 19.05 28.88
N GLN A 501 -21.28 20.22 28.91
CA GLN A 501 -21.61 21.32 29.82
C GLN A 501 -20.76 22.54 29.48
N GLY A 502 -21.39 23.63 29.04
CA GLY A 502 -20.72 24.94 29.04
C GLY A 502 -21.25 25.99 28.07
N SER A 503 -22.51 26.37 28.24
CA SER A 503 -23.09 27.64 27.77
C SER A 503 -22.19 28.84 28.07
N THR A 504 -21.95 29.72 27.09
CA THR A 504 -22.55 31.08 27.13
C THR A 504 -22.32 31.86 25.84
N SER A 505 -23.45 32.27 25.26
CA SER A 505 -23.60 33.27 24.21
C SER A 505 -23.27 34.66 24.76
N LEU A 506 -22.50 35.46 24.02
CA LEU A 506 -22.71 36.91 23.97
C LEU A 506 -22.45 37.42 22.53
N ALA A 507 -23.53 37.90 21.91
CA ALA A 507 -23.51 38.72 20.71
C ALA A 507 -23.34 40.21 21.08
N PRO A 508 -23.31 41.15 20.10
CA PRO A 508 -22.10 41.86 19.71
C PRO A 508 -22.11 43.32 20.19
N VAL A 509 -20.93 43.89 20.43
CA VAL A 509 -20.77 45.34 20.60
C VAL A 509 -19.81 45.84 19.54
N CYS A 510 -20.33 46.68 18.66
CA CYS A 510 -19.57 47.43 17.67
C CYS A 510 -19.36 48.84 18.20
N SER A 511 -18.12 49.31 18.31
CA SER A 511 -17.76 50.66 17.84
C SER A 511 -16.25 50.91 17.81
N ARG A 512 -15.83 51.28 16.59
CA ARG A 512 -14.83 52.30 16.20
C ARG A 512 -13.33 52.04 16.41
N SER A 513 -12.75 51.60 15.29
CA SER A 513 -11.64 52.21 14.54
C SER A 513 -10.39 52.60 15.32
N ASP A 514 -9.37 51.74 15.20
CA ASP A 514 -8.09 52.14 14.62
C ASP A 514 -7.39 50.90 14.02
N GLY A 515 -7.10 50.95 12.71
CA GLY A 515 -6.14 50.10 11.99
C GLY A 515 -6.29 48.57 12.03
N GLU A 516 -7.26 47.99 11.31
CA GLU A 516 -7.21 46.55 10.99
C GLU A 516 -6.78 46.34 9.53
N ALA A 517 -5.56 45.86 9.33
CA ALA A 517 -5.16 45.23 8.09
C ALA A 517 -6.09 44.03 7.85
N GLY A 518 -7.05 44.21 6.94
CA GLY A 518 -8.05 43.21 6.60
C GLY A 518 -7.37 41.87 6.29
N SER A 519 -7.92 40.79 6.86
CA SER A 519 -7.51 39.42 6.58
C SER A 519 -7.43 39.19 5.06
N PRO A 520 -6.44 38.43 4.56
CA PRO A 520 -6.17 38.35 3.12
C PRO A 520 -7.37 37.81 2.35
N LEU A 521 -7.82 38.58 1.36
CA LEU A 521 -8.96 38.24 0.50
C LEU A 521 -8.53 37.20 -0.56
N ILE A 522 -9.28 36.10 -0.64
CA ILE A 522 -9.08 35.00 -1.60
C ILE A 522 -9.95 35.27 -2.83
N HIS A 523 -9.35 35.31 -4.02
CA HIS A 523 -10.02 35.49 -5.31
C HIS A 523 -10.24 34.10 -5.94
N LEU A 524 -11.46 33.60 -5.87
CA LEU A 524 -11.84 32.26 -6.35
C LEU A 524 -12.29 32.32 -7.81
N ILE A 525 -11.53 31.71 -8.71
CA ILE A 525 -11.93 31.52 -10.11
C ILE A 525 -12.99 30.42 -10.17
N ASN A 526 -14.16 30.72 -10.71
CA ASN A 526 -15.23 29.76 -10.95
C ASN A 526 -16.09 30.22 -12.14
N LEU A 527 -16.41 29.32 -13.07
CA LEU A 527 -17.29 29.64 -14.21
C LEU A 527 -18.73 29.89 -13.73
N ASP A 528 -19.46 30.80 -14.38
CA ASP A 528 -20.86 31.12 -14.03
C ASP A 528 -21.81 29.92 -14.13
N ARG A 529 -21.58 29.04 -15.10
CA ARG A 529 -22.36 27.79 -15.23
C ARG A 529 -22.02 26.73 -14.19
N SER A 530 -20.89 26.85 -13.49
CA SER A 530 -20.34 25.79 -12.63
C SER A 530 -20.79 25.96 -11.18
N ILE A 531 -22.11 26.03 -11.00
CA ILE A 531 -22.77 26.24 -9.70
C ILE A 531 -22.47 25.09 -8.73
N VAL A 532 -22.41 23.86 -9.23
CA VAL A 532 -22.12 22.66 -8.42
C VAL A 532 -20.71 22.71 -7.85
N ARG A 533 -19.71 23.11 -8.66
CA ARG A 533 -18.31 23.26 -8.21
C ARG A 533 -18.17 24.39 -7.19
N LEU A 534 -18.88 25.51 -7.39
CA LEU A 534 -18.92 26.58 -6.40
C LEU A 534 -19.52 26.13 -5.06
N SER A 535 -20.58 25.31 -5.09
CA SER A 535 -21.15 24.73 -3.86
C SER A 535 -20.13 23.82 -3.18
N ALA A 536 -19.53 22.90 -3.93
CA ALA A 536 -18.52 21.98 -3.41
C ALA A 536 -17.34 22.72 -2.76
N TYR A 537 -16.84 23.79 -3.39
CA TYR A 537 -15.80 24.64 -2.79
C TYR A 537 -16.21 25.21 -1.43
N LYS A 538 -17.43 25.75 -1.32
CA LYS A 538 -17.95 26.34 -0.08
C LYS A 538 -18.15 25.29 1.01
N ASP A 539 -18.63 24.12 0.63
CA ASP A 539 -18.88 22.99 1.52
C ASP A 539 -17.57 22.38 2.03
N ASN A 540 -16.54 22.31 1.18
CA ASN A 540 -15.23 21.76 1.51
C ASN A 540 -14.33 22.77 2.25
N ASN A 541 -14.57 24.08 2.10
CA ASN A 541 -13.76 25.14 2.71
C ASN A 541 -14.61 26.15 3.50
N PRO A 542 -15.50 25.71 4.42
CA PRO A 542 -16.44 26.59 5.11
C PRO A 542 -15.74 27.67 5.94
N HIS A 543 -14.53 27.38 6.44
CA HIS A 543 -13.68 28.30 7.19
C HIS A 543 -13.12 29.46 6.34
N LEU A 544 -13.13 29.35 5.01
CA LEU A 544 -12.64 30.39 4.11
C LEU A 544 -13.75 31.23 3.46
N VAL A 545 -15.01 30.79 3.52
CA VAL A 545 -16.12 31.42 2.78
C VAL A 545 -16.25 32.92 3.04
N ARG A 546 -15.99 33.38 4.28
CA ARG A 546 -16.05 34.80 4.64
C ARG A 546 -14.90 35.64 4.07
N ASN A 547 -13.79 34.99 3.72
CA ASN A 547 -12.59 35.60 3.17
C ASN A 547 -12.47 35.40 1.66
N THR A 548 -13.42 34.70 1.04
CA THR A 548 -13.41 34.38 -0.38
C THR A 548 -14.37 35.27 -1.16
N VAL A 549 -13.86 35.90 -2.22
CA VAL A 549 -14.63 36.58 -3.25
C VAL A 549 -14.55 35.78 -4.53
N ARG A 550 -15.73 35.45 -5.08
CA ARG A 550 -15.85 34.76 -6.36
C ARG A 550 -15.54 35.71 -7.50
N MET A 551 -14.67 35.26 -8.39
CA MET A 551 -14.32 35.91 -9.65
C MET A 551 -14.88 35.09 -10.81
N PRO A 552 -15.70 35.68 -11.70
CA PRO A 552 -16.23 34.97 -12.85
C PRO A 552 -15.09 34.46 -13.74
N GLY A 553 -15.02 33.14 -13.91
CA GLY A 553 -14.09 32.51 -14.86
C GLY A 553 -14.52 32.80 -16.31
N ILE A 554 -13.52 32.89 -17.19
CA ILE A 554 -13.74 33.07 -18.63
C ILE A 554 -13.99 31.71 -19.27
N ASP A 555 -15.15 31.57 -19.90
CA ASP A 555 -15.48 30.41 -20.71
C ASP A 555 -14.84 30.52 -22.09
N GLY A 556 -13.74 29.78 -22.32
CA GLY A 556 -13.01 29.89 -23.57
C GLY A 556 -13.76 29.39 -24.80
N ALA A 557 -14.88 28.68 -24.64
CA ALA A 557 -15.77 28.35 -25.76
C ALA A 557 -16.53 29.56 -26.32
N LEU A 558 -16.67 30.63 -25.52
CA LEU A 558 -17.37 31.87 -25.89
C LEU A 558 -16.39 33.00 -26.28
N VAL A 559 -15.09 32.72 -26.28
CA VAL A 559 -14.06 33.72 -26.57
C VAL A 559 -13.91 33.92 -28.07
N ASP A 560 -14.06 35.17 -28.52
CA ASP A 560 -13.70 35.59 -29.87
C ASP A 560 -12.18 35.65 -30.00
N ARG A 561 -11.59 34.61 -30.62
CA ARG A 561 -10.14 34.50 -30.82
C ARG A 561 -9.58 35.65 -31.67
N SER A 562 -10.31 36.09 -32.70
CA SER A 562 -9.86 37.16 -33.59
C SER A 562 -9.66 38.47 -32.81
N LYS A 563 -10.58 38.76 -31.89
CA LYS A 563 -10.46 39.94 -31.01
C LYS A 563 -9.21 39.88 -30.12
N ILE A 564 -8.97 38.75 -29.45
CA ILE A 564 -7.83 38.63 -28.52
C ILE A 564 -6.48 38.46 -29.22
N ILE A 565 -6.47 38.06 -30.50
CA ILE A 565 -5.29 38.16 -31.38
C ILE A 565 -4.99 39.63 -31.66
N ASN A 566 -5.99 40.42 -32.06
CA ASN A 566 -5.82 41.85 -32.33
C ASN A 566 -5.38 42.64 -31.09
N GLU A 567 -5.81 42.23 -29.90
CA GLU A 567 -5.38 42.80 -28.62
C GLU A 567 -3.98 42.32 -28.16
N GLY A 568 -3.34 41.43 -28.91
CA GLY A 568 -2.00 40.90 -28.61
C GLY A 568 -1.95 39.99 -27.38
N ILE A 569 -3.08 39.42 -26.97
CA ILE A 569 -3.16 38.50 -25.82
C ILE A 569 -2.72 37.09 -26.22
N ILE A 570 -3.08 36.66 -27.42
CA ILE A 570 -2.62 35.41 -28.04
C ILE A 570 -2.06 35.71 -29.43
N SER A 571 -1.15 34.87 -29.92
CA SER A 571 -0.75 34.89 -31.32
C SER A 571 -1.68 34.03 -32.19
N GLU A 572 -1.62 34.23 -33.51
CA GLU A 572 -2.39 33.44 -34.48
C GLU A 572 -2.11 31.92 -34.38
N ASP A 573 -0.87 31.54 -34.04
CA ASP A 573 -0.44 30.15 -33.92
C ASP A 573 -0.73 29.53 -32.53
N CYS A 574 -1.40 30.24 -31.61
CA CYS A 574 -1.70 29.74 -30.28
C CYS A 574 -2.55 28.47 -30.31
N SER A 575 -1.98 27.36 -29.83
CA SER A 575 -2.59 26.02 -29.86
C SER A 575 -3.50 25.70 -28.67
N TYR A 576 -3.81 26.67 -27.82
CA TYR A 576 -4.64 26.43 -26.63
C TYR A 576 -6.07 26.11 -27.05
N LEU A 577 -6.57 24.96 -26.60
CA LEU A 577 -7.97 24.55 -26.72
C LEU A 577 -8.89 25.43 -25.85
N PRO A 578 -10.22 25.46 -26.05
CA PRO A 578 -11.11 26.41 -25.40
C PRO A 578 -11.07 26.37 -23.88
N GLY A 579 -11.07 25.19 -23.26
CA GLY A 579 -10.94 25.06 -21.82
C GLY A 579 -9.61 25.63 -21.33
N SER A 580 -8.51 25.22 -21.95
CA SER A 580 -7.17 25.70 -21.60
C SER A 580 -6.97 27.20 -21.85
N LEU A 581 -7.59 27.76 -22.88
CA LEU A 581 -7.63 29.20 -23.16
C LEU A 581 -8.47 29.96 -22.12
N GLY A 582 -9.65 29.45 -21.76
CA GLY A 582 -10.50 30.05 -20.74
C GLY A 582 -9.83 30.11 -19.37
N CYS A 583 -9.19 29.01 -18.96
CA CYS A 583 -8.35 28.96 -17.75
C CYS A 583 -7.22 30.01 -17.81
N ALA A 584 -6.49 30.08 -18.93
CA ALA A 584 -5.40 31.05 -19.10
C ALA A 584 -5.87 32.50 -18.96
N LEU A 585 -6.94 32.87 -19.65
CA LEU A 585 -7.48 34.23 -19.62
C LEU A 585 -8.02 34.60 -18.24
N SER A 586 -8.58 33.64 -17.50
CA SER A 586 -9.06 33.84 -16.13
C SER A 586 -7.94 34.19 -15.16
N HIS A 587 -6.78 33.53 -15.28
CA HIS A 587 -5.61 33.91 -14.47
C HIS A 587 -5.01 35.24 -14.92
N VAL A 588 -4.90 35.47 -16.24
CA VAL A 588 -4.38 36.72 -16.81
C VAL A 588 -5.19 37.94 -16.34
N SER A 589 -6.52 37.83 -16.22
CA SER A 589 -7.37 38.91 -15.73
C SER A 589 -7.04 39.27 -14.27
N LEU A 590 -6.79 38.27 -13.41
CA LEU A 590 -6.36 38.48 -12.04
C LEU A 590 -4.93 39.00 -11.94
N TRP A 591 -4.02 38.62 -12.85
CA TRP A 591 -2.70 39.24 -12.91
C TRP A 591 -2.80 40.72 -13.25
N LYS A 592 -3.66 41.10 -14.23
CA LYS A 592 -3.94 42.50 -14.53
C LYS A 592 -4.54 43.23 -13.33
N LEU A 593 -5.43 42.59 -12.57
CA LEU A 593 -6.00 43.14 -11.34
C LEU A 593 -4.92 43.40 -10.27
N ALA A 594 -4.01 42.45 -10.04
CA ALA A 594 -2.90 42.63 -9.08
C ALA A 594 -2.04 43.84 -9.44
N VAL A 595 -1.79 44.05 -10.74
CA VAL A 595 -1.05 45.21 -11.24
C VAL A 595 -1.85 46.51 -11.08
N SER A 596 -3.12 46.52 -11.48
CA SER A 596 -3.94 47.74 -11.44
C SER A 596 -4.22 48.22 -10.02
N GLU A 597 -4.50 47.28 -9.11
CA GLU A 597 -4.76 47.57 -7.70
C GLU A 597 -3.46 47.79 -6.91
N ASN A 598 -2.31 47.46 -7.51
CA ASN A 598 -1.00 47.45 -6.85
C ASN A 598 -1.02 46.73 -5.49
N LYS A 599 -1.74 45.60 -5.43
CA LYS A 599 -1.92 44.78 -4.22
C LYS A 599 -1.49 43.35 -4.45
N VAL A 600 -1.01 42.73 -3.39
CA VAL A 600 -0.85 41.27 -3.35
C VAL A 600 -2.24 40.65 -3.35
N ILE A 601 -2.46 39.68 -4.22
CA ILE A 601 -3.71 38.91 -4.27
C ILE A 601 -3.44 37.43 -4.08
N THR A 602 -4.37 36.75 -3.42
CA THR A 602 -4.39 35.29 -3.32
C THR A 602 -5.45 34.77 -4.27
N ILE A 603 -5.09 33.85 -5.15
CA ILE A 603 -5.94 33.29 -6.20
C ILE A 603 -6.14 31.80 -5.92
N PHE A 604 -7.39 31.36 -5.97
CA PHE A 604 -7.80 29.95 -5.85
C PHE A 604 -8.58 29.52 -7.11
N GLU A 605 -8.43 28.28 -7.53
CA GLU A 605 -9.40 27.58 -8.39
C GLU A 605 -10.51 26.96 -7.52
N ASP A 606 -11.61 26.54 -8.15
CA ASP A 606 -12.81 26.02 -7.44
C ASP A 606 -12.75 24.53 -7.08
N ASP A 607 -11.77 23.79 -7.59
CA ASP A 607 -11.48 22.39 -7.26
C ASP A 607 -10.32 22.27 -6.27
N VAL A 608 -10.50 22.85 -5.08
CA VAL A 608 -9.46 22.84 -4.05
C VAL A 608 -9.97 22.53 -2.65
N ARG A 609 -9.11 21.89 -1.86
CA ARG A 609 -9.25 21.73 -0.41
C ARG A 609 -8.10 22.41 0.30
N SER A 610 -8.41 23.28 1.25
CA SER A 610 -7.46 24.11 1.96
C SER A 610 -7.35 23.72 3.43
N SER A 611 -6.13 23.72 3.97
CA SER A 611 -5.86 23.60 5.41
C SER A 611 -6.78 24.49 6.24
N PHE A 612 -7.25 24.00 7.38
CA PHE A 612 -8.05 24.79 8.32
C PHE A 612 -7.31 26.01 8.85
N ASP A 613 -5.97 25.96 8.89
CA ASP A 613 -5.13 27.07 9.35
C ASP A 613 -4.64 27.98 8.22
N PHE A 614 -5.19 27.85 7.01
CA PHE A 614 -4.66 28.53 5.81
C PHE A 614 -4.41 30.03 6.03
N LEU A 615 -5.37 30.76 6.59
CA LEU A 615 -5.23 32.22 6.81
C LEU A 615 -4.08 32.55 7.77
N THR A 616 -3.96 31.80 8.87
CA THR A 616 -2.91 32.00 9.88
C THR A 616 -1.55 31.63 9.32
N GLU A 617 -1.41 30.44 8.73
CA GLU A 617 -0.14 29.94 8.23
C GLU A 617 0.33 30.70 6.99
N SER A 618 -0.55 31.03 6.04
CA SER A 618 -0.17 31.84 4.88
C SER A 618 0.31 33.23 5.31
N SER A 619 -0.34 33.87 6.28
CA SER A 619 0.09 35.16 6.82
C SER A 619 1.46 35.06 7.50
N ARG A 620 1.70 34.02 8.30
CA ARG A 620 2.99 33.73 8.95
C ARG A 620 4.11 33.47 7.93
N ILE A 621 3.81 32.72 6.87
CA ILE A 621 4.78 32.40 5.82
C ILE A 621 5.08 33.62 4.96
N ILE A 622 4.07 34.42 4.59
CA ILE A 622 4.26 35.66 3.84
C ILE A 622 5.11 36.66 4.62
N SER A 623 4.88 36.81 5.93
CA SER A 623 5.64 37.76 6.76
C SER A 623 7.10 37.36 6.93
N SER A 624 7.42 36.06 6.81
CA SER A 624 8.78 35.51 6.85
C SER A 624 9.37 35.23 5.46
N ALA A 625 8.65 35.54 4.38
CA ALA A 625 9.09 35.24 3.02
C ALA A 625 10.31 36.11 2.63
N PRO A 626 11.21 35.59 1.77
CA PRO A 626 12.37 36.36 1.30
C PRO A 626 11.99 37.72 0.72
N ALA A 627 12.82 38.73 0.99
CA ALA A 627 12.57 40.10 0.56
C ALA A 627 12.38 40.18 -0.97
N GLY A 628 11.25 40.79 -1.36
CA GLY A 628 10.82 40.85 -2.74
C GLY A 628 10.59 39.47 -3.32
N TRP A 629 9.81 38.61 -2.70
CA TRP A 629 9.22 37.46 -3.40
C TRP A 629 8.26 37.96 -4.49
N ASP A 630 8.08 37.17 -5.54
CA ASP A 630 7.17 37.50 -6.65
C ASP A 630 5.86 36.71 -6.55
N MET A 631 5.97 35.42 -6.24
CA MET A 631 4.85 34.48 -6.14
C MET A 631 5.12 33.41 -5.07
N ILE A 632 4.08 32.99 -4.35
CA ILE A 632 4.09 31.84 -3.45
C ILE A 632 2.95 30.90 -3.84
N LYS A 633 3.27 29.66 -4.24
CA LYS A 633 2.27 28.61 -4.48
C LYS A 633 1.91 27.93 -3.17
N TRP A 634 0.61 27.89 -2.87
CA TRP A 634 0.06 27.20 -1.71
C TRP A 634 -0.33 25.76 -2.01
N GLY A 635 -0.60 25.47 -3.28
CA GLY A 635 -0.77 24.13 -3.83
C GLY A 635 -0.02 23.96 -5.13
N PHE A 636 0.24 22.71 -5.50
CA PHE A 636 0.86 22.32 -6.76
C PHE A 636 0.38 20.91 -7.13
N LEU A 637 0.48 20.54 -8.41
CA LEU A 637 0.24 19.16 -8.82
C LEU A 637 1.40 18.30 -8.28
N PHE A 638 1.05 17.22 -7.56
CA PHE A 638 1.98 16.20 -7.09
C PHE A 638 1.57 14.78 -7.52
N ASP A 639 0.56 14.66 -8.39
CA ASP A 639 0.08 13.42 -9.02
C ASP A 639 -0.45 13.74 -10.44
N PRO A 640 0.12 13.22 -11.54
CA PRO A 640 1.35 12.43 -11.68
C PRO A 640 2.58 13.30 -12.01
N LEU A 641 2.63 14.56 -11.55
CA LEU A 641 3.59 15.54 -12.08
C LEU A 641 4.57 16.06 -11.02
N PHE A 642 5.84 15.92 -11.39
CA PHE A 642 7.02 16.27 -10.62
C PHE A 642 7.11 17.76 -10.30
N LEU A 643 7.91 18.08 -9.28
CA LEU A 643 8.23 19.45 -8.91
C LEU A 643 9.73 19.68 -9.02
N TRP A 644 10.16 20.67 -9.80
CA TRP A 644 11.57 21.03 -9.89
C TRP A 644 11.85 22.22 -8.98
N LEU A 645 12.73 22.01 -8.02
CA LEU A 645 13.08 22.97 -6.98
C LEU A 645 14.53 23.40 -7.10
N ASP A 646 14.81 24.61 -6.63
CA ASP A 646 16.15 25.19 -6.51
C ASP A 646 16.46 25.37 -5.03
N PHE A 647 17.40 24.58 -4.50
CA PHE A 647 17.84 24.65 -3.10
C PHE A 647 19.01 25.63 -2.91
N ASN A 648 19.30 26.47 -3.89
CA ASN A 648 20.43 27.40 -3.99
C ASN A 648 21.82 26.74 -4.10
N PHE A 649 22.02 25.54 -3.56
CA PHE A 649 23.25 24.76 -3.77
C PHE A 649 23.11 23.73 -4.90
N SER A 650 21.88 23.31 -5.20
CA SER A 650 21.56 22.35 -6.25
C SER A 650 20.09 22.47 -6.67
N LYS A 651 19.79 22.09 -7.92
CA LYS A 651 18.42 21.91 -8.39
C LYS A 651 18.06 20.43 -8.28
N ALA A 652 16.84 20.14 -7.85
CA ALA A 652 16.34 18.77 -7.77
C ALA A 652 14.96 18.64 -8.41
N LYS A 653 14.69 17.44 -8.91
CA LYS A 653 13.37 16.99 -9.33
C LYS A 653 12.79 16.17 -8.18
N LEU A 654 11.66 16.59 -7.63
CA LEU A 654 10.92 15.87 -6.61
C LEU A 654 9.82 15.06 -7.29
N GLU A 655 9.74 13.80 -6.90
CA GLU A 655 8.70 12.85 -7.28
C GLU A 655 7.99 12.40 -6.01
N PHE A 656 6.67 12.53 -6.00
CA PHE A 656 5.85 12.21 -4.83
C PHE A 656 5.19 10.85 -5.07
N TYR A 657 5.53 9.85 -4.25
CA TYR A 657 5.08 8.46 -4.39
C TYR A 657 3.97 8.08 -3.41
N ASP A 658 3.89 8.77 -2.27
CA ASP A 658 2.84 8.59 -1.26
C ASP A 658 1.77 9.68 -1.45
N HIS A 659 0.56 9.24 -1.75
CA HIS A 659 -0.60 10.10 -1.97
C HIS A 659 -1.53 10.11 -0.75
N ARG A 660 -0.98 10.07 0.48
CA ARG A 660 -1.71 10.04 1.78
C ARG A 660 -2.89 10.99 1.94
N TYR A 661 -2.96 12.10 1.18
CA TYR A 661 -4.06 13.07 1.23
C TYR A 661 -5.03 12.98 0.04
N SER A 662 -4.73 12.14 -0.96
CA SER A 662 -5.63 11.86 -2.09
C SER A 662 -6.95 11.30 -1.56
N LYS A 663 -8.07 11.98 -1.91
CA LYS A 663 -9.43 11.66 -1.46
C LYS A 663 -9.62 11.63 0.07
N LYS A 664 -8.65 12.11 0.84
CA LYS A 664 -8.68 12.25 2.31
C LYS A 664 -8.64 13.73 2.70
N GLY A 665 -9.54 14.52 2.11
CA GLY A 665 -9.61 15.97 2.27
C GLY A 665 -9.54 16.44 3.72
N LEU A 666 -10.38 15.90 4.61
CA LEU A 666 -10.38 16.28 6.02
C LEU A 666 -9.06 15.99 6.75
N LEU A 667 -8.36 14.91 6.39
CA LEU A 667 -7.06 14.56 6.96
C LEU A 667 -5.98 15.57 6.56
N PHE A 668 -6.03 16.03 5.31
CA PHE A 668 -5.17 17.12 4.85
C PHE A 668 -5.49 18.42 5.58
N GLN A 669 -6.79 18.74 5.71
CA GLN A 669 -7.21 20.03 6.23
C GLN A 669 -6.85 20.20 7.71
N SER A 670 -6.81 19.12 8.48
CA SER A 670 -6.42 19.10 9.89
C SER A 670 -4.92 18.96 10.14
N ASP A 671 -4.10 18.79 9.10
CA ASP A 671 -2.66 18.61 9.21
C ASP A 671 -1.95 19.86 9.77
N LYS A 672 -1.16 19.67 10.82
CA LYS A 672 -0.41 20.73 11.53
C LYS A 672 1.10 20.67 11.25
N SER A 673 1.52 20.05 10.16
CA SER A 673 2.95 19.94 9.82
C SER A 673 3.57 21.32 9.64
N SER A 674 4.82 21.47 10.06
CA SER A 674 5.57 22.72 9.87
C SER A 674 5.77 23.01 8.39
N ARG A 675 5.53 24.25 7.96
CA ARG A 675 5.52 24.67 6.55
C ARG A 675 6.66 25.65 6.27
N SER A 676 7.37 25.41 5.16
CA SER A 676 8.52 26.21 4.72
C SER A 676 8.44 26.56 3.23
N LEU A 677 9.13 27.64 2.83
CA LEU A 677 9.23 28.04 1.41
C LEU A 677 10.45 27.42 0.75
N VAL A 678 10.26 26.84 -0.44
CA VAL A 678 11.35 26.35 -1.29
C VAL A 678 11.24 26.99 -2.67
N ARG A 679 12.37 27.41 -3.26
CA ARG A 679 12.39 28.14 -4.53
C ARG A 679 12.01 27.22 -5.69
N ILE A 680 11.17 27.72 -6.59
CA ILE A 680 10.72 26.99 -7.78
C ILE A 680 11.77 27.11 -8.88
N ALA A 681 12.15 25.97 -9.47
CA ALA A 681 12.75 25.94 -10.80
C ALA A 681 11.65 25.78 -11.87
N HIS A 682 10.82 24.73 -11.76
CA HIS A 682 9.65 24.49 -12.62
C HIS A 682 8.51 23.80 -11.84
N SER A 683 7.25 24.14 -12.11
CA SER A 683 6.08 23.61 -11.38
C SER A 683 4.79 23.75 -12.19
N PHE A 684 3.98 22.69 -12.21
CA PHE A 684 2.65 22.67 -12.85
C PHE A 684 1.50 22.93 -11.87
N GLY A 685 0.31 23.22 -12.41
CA GLY A 685 -0.92 23.48 -11.66
C GLY A 685 -1.03 24.89 -11.06
N LEU A 686 -2.25 25.42 -10.97
CA LEU A 686 -2.53 26.79 -10.51
C LEU A 686 -3.62 26.87 -9.43
N GLN A 687 -3.81 25.76 -8.71
CA GLN A 687 -4.90 25.57 -7.76
C GLN A 687 -4.99 26.68 -6.71
N ALA A 688 -3.84 27.09 -6.15
CA ALA A 688 -3.79 28.17 -5.17
C ALA A 688 -2.41 28.83 -5.09
N TYR A 689 -2.35 30.15 -5.20
CA TYR A 689 -1.11 30.92 -5.05
C TYR A 689 -1.38 32.38 -4.68
N SER A 690 -0.41 33.02 -4.02
CA SER A 690 -0.37 34.47 -3.84
C SER A 690 0.63 35.09 -4.83
N LEU A 691 0.27 36.26 -5.36
CA LEU A 691 1.01 36.95 -6.39
C LEU A 691 1.15 38.44 -6.04
N THR A 692 2.37 38.95 -6.11
CA THR A 692 2.65 40.38 -5.96
C THR A 692 2.40 41.13 -7.28
N PRO A 693 2.17 42.46 -7.26
CA PRO A 693 2.06 43.26 -8.49
C PRO A 693 3.27 43.11 -9.42
N ARG A 694 4.49 43.06 -8.84
CA ARG A 694 5.72 42.85 -9.61
C ARG A 694 5.78 41.45 -10.21
N GLY A 695 5.37 40.43 -9.47
CA GLY A 695 5.24 39.06 -9.98
C GLY A 695 4.24 38.98 -11.14
N ALA A 696 3.10 39.66 -11.01
CA ALA A 696 2.09 39.74 -12.06
C ALA A 696 2.60 40.43 -13.33
N GLN A 697 3.34 41.53 -13.22
CA GLN A 697 4.00 42.18 -14.36
C GLN A 697 4.97 41.24 -15.09
N LYS A 698 5.76 40.45 -14.34
CA LYS A 698 6.65 39.45 -14.93
C LYS A 698 5.89 38.35 -15.66
N LEU A 699 4.82 37.82 -15.07
CA LEU A 699 3.97 36.81 -15.71
C LEU A 699 3.33 37.36 -16.99
N LEU A 700 2.74 38.56 -16.94
CA LEU A 700 2.17 39.22 -18.13
C LEU A 700 3.22 39.40 -19.23
N GLY A 701 4.43 39.89 -18.89
CA GLY A 701 5.49 40.13 -19.86
C GLY A 701 6.20 38.88 -20.39
N LYS A 702 6.15 37.74 -19.68
CA LYS A 702 6.82 36.48 -20.08
C LYS A 702 5.87 35.47 -20.73
N CYS A 703 4.59 35.50 -20.34
CA CYS A 703 3.58 34.58 -20.87
C CYS A 703 2.84 35.15 -22.07
N LEU A 704 2.60 36.47 -22.15
CA LEU A 704 1.85 37.07 -23.26
C LEU A 704 2.78 37.59 -24.37
N PRO A 705 2.36 37.47 -25.66
CA PRO A 705 1.18 36.74 -26.12
C PRO A 705 1.33 35.22 -25.91
N LEU A 706 0.23 34.55 -25.53
CA LEU A 706 0.20 33.08 -25.50
C LEU A 706 0.36 32.57 -26.93
N LYS A 707 1.25 31.61 -27.14
CA LYS A 707 1.67 31.17 -28.47
C LYS A 707 2.15 29.73 -28.46
N LYS A 708 2.20 29.10 -29.64
CA LYS A 708 2.83 27.80 -29.79
C LYS A 708 4.34 27.95 -29.65
N ARG A 709 4.92 27.25 -28.68
CA ARG A 709 6.36 27.15 -28.47
C ARG A 709 6.70 25.92 -27.66
N THR A 710 7.97 25.56 -27.66
CA THR A 710 8.53 24.58 -26.71
C THR A 710 9.23 25.31 -25.57
N ILE A 711 9.17 24.73 -24.38
CA ILE A 711 9.73 25.27 -23.14
C ILE A 711 10.73 24.24 -22.59
N PRO A 712 12.04 24.46 -22.75
CA PRO A 712 13.06 23.57 -22.20
C PRO A 712 13.24 23.82 -20.70
N PHE A 713 13.50 22.76 -19.94
CA PHE A 713 13.90 22.82 -18.54
C PHE A 713 15.42 22.52 -18.49
N PRO A 714 16.28 23.56 -18.42
CA PRO A 714 17.72 23.36 -18.57
C PRO A 714 18.28 22.43 -17.48
N GLY A 715 19.03 21.42 -17.91
CA GLY A 715 19.68 20.43 -17.04
C GLY A 715 18.83 19.21 -16.67
N THR A 716 17.59 19.09 -17.17
CA THR A 716 16.71 17.95 -16.85
C THR A 716 16.40 17.05 -18.05
N GLY A 717 16.76 17.49 -19.27
CA GLY A 717 16.37 16.81 -20.52
C GLY A 717 14.89 16.97 -20.89
N VAL A 718 14.10 17.71 -20.11
CA VAL A 718 12.67 17.93 -20.36
C VAL A 718 12.46 19.11 -21.31
N VAL A 719 11.63 18.90 -22.33
CA VAL A 719 11.13 19.94 -23.24
C VAL A 719 9.61 19.76 -23.35
N LEU A 720 8.87 20.82 -23.04
CA LEU A 720 7.42 20.81 -22.95
C LEU A 720 6.79 21.62 -24.08
N ASP A 721 5.68 21.16 -24.66
CA ASP A 721 4.83 21.98 -25.53
C ASP A 721 3.97 22.95 -24.70
N ASP A 722 4.02 24.24 -25.04
CA ASP A 722 3.20 25.27 -24.41
C ASP A 722 1.73 25.09 -24.82
N THR A 723 0.98 24.34 -24.00
CA THR A 723 -0.41 23.93 -24.26
C THR A 723 -1.40 24.45 -23.21
N GLY A 724 -0.91 25.06 -22.13
CA GLY A 724 -1.70 25.61 -21.04
C GLY A 724 -0.92 26.65 -20.24
N ILE A 725 -1.62 27.49 -19.50
CA ILE A 725 -1.02 28.64 -18.82
C ILE A 725 0.05 28.26 -17.78
N ASP A 726 -0.07 27.10 -17.16
CA ASP A 726 0.93 26.55 -16.25
C ASP A 726 2.22 26.14 -16.97
N CYS A 727 2.10 25.65 -18.22
CA CYS A 727 3.22 25.43 -19.13
C CYS A 727 3.93 26.75 -19.44
N ALA A 728 3.18 27.79 -19.85
CA ALA A 728 3.75 29.12 -20.11
C ALA A 728 4.46 29.70 -18.88
N MET A 729 3.93 29.48 -17.68
CA MET A 729 4.56 29.91 -16.42
C MET A 729 5.88 29.21 -16.13
N CYS A 730 6.08 27.97 -16.60
CA CYS A 730 7.38 27.29 -16.49
C CYS A 730 8.50 28.03 -17.24
N ALA A 731 8.19 28.80 -18.28
CA ALA A 731 9.16 29.69 -18.94
C ALA A 731 9.45 30.98 -18.15
N ALA A 732 8.57 31.37 -17.22
CA ALA A 732 8.70 32.60 -16.45
C ALA A 732 9.46 32.43 -15.12
N TYR A 733 9.37 31.25 -14.48
CA TYR A 733 9.89 31.04 -13.11
C TYR A 733 11.38 31.39 -12.94
N SER A 734 12.22 31.14 -13.95
CA SER A 734 13.65 31.48 -13.90
C SER A 734 13.92 32.97 -13.71
N SER A 735 12.99 33.83 -14.13
CA SER A 735 13.04 35.29 -13.96
C SER A 735 12.35 35.79 -12.69
N MET A 736 11.77 34.89 -11.89
CA MET A 736 10.97 35.20 -10.71
C MET A 736 11.62 34.72 -9.42
N LYS A 737 11.35 35.42 -8.34
CA LYS A 737 11.51 34.92 -6.96
C LYS A 737 10.23 34.18 -6.57
N ALA A 738 10.02 33.03 -7.19
CA ALA A 738 8.84 32.19 -6.99
C ALA A 738 9.15 31.05 -6.02
N PHE A 739 8.22 30.76 -5.12
CA PHE A 739 8.36 29.74 -4.07
C PHE A 739 7.13 28.82 -4.04
N VAL A 740 7.33 27.57 -3.64
CA VAL A 740 6.25 26.70 -3.16
C VAL A 740 6.26 26.67 -1.63
N CYS A 741 5.09 26.56 -1.04
CA CYS A 741 4.93 26.14 0.35
C CYS A 741 5.04 24.62 0.43
N MET A 742 5.99 24.10 1.21
CA MET A 742 6.19 22.67 1.42
C MET A 742 6.21 22.34 2.93
N PRO A 743 5.36 21.41 3.40
CA PRO A 743 4.22 20.79 2.68
C PRO A 743 3.16 21.80 2.17
N PRO A 744 2.29 21.47 1.18
CA PRO A 744 1.35 22.42 0.57
C PRO A 744 0.17 22.77 1.48
N LEU A 745 -0.25 24.03 1.55
CA LEU A 745 -1.43 24.46 2.34
C LEU A 745 -2.77 24.23 1.63
N VAL A 746 -2.73 23.95 0.32
CA VAL A 746 -3.90 23.64 -0.51
C VAL A 746 -3.58 22.44 -1.42
N ILE A 747 -4.54 21.54 -1.60
CA ILE A 747 -4.47 20.42 -2.55
C ILE A 747 -5.62 20.48 -3.57
N PRO A 748 -5.46 19.90 -4.77
CA PRO A 748 -6.56 19.73 -5.71
C PRO A 748 -7.67 18.84 -5.12
N ASP A 749 -8.91 19.11 -5.53
CA ASP A 749 -10.12 18.34 -5.22
C ASP A 749 -10.66 17.71 -6.50
N ASP A 750 -10.31 16.46 -6.76
CA ASP A 750 -10.62 15.73 -7.99
C ASP A 750 -11.99 15.01 -7.97
N GLU A 751 -12.84 15.30 -6.97
CA GLU A 751 -14.16 14.69 -6.82
C GLU A 751 -15.14 15.09 -7.95
N LEU A 752 -15.00 16.30 -8.51
CA LEU A 752 -15.82 16.78 -9.61
C LEU A 752 -14.99 16.86 -10.91
N PRO A 753 -15.55 16.46 -12.07
CA PRO A 753 -14.86 16.58 -13.35
C PRO A 753 -14.40 18.01 -13.62
N SER A 754 -13.20 18.15 -14.21
CA SER A 754 -12.67 19.44 -14.61
C SER A 754 -13.45 20.04 -15.79
N ASP A 755 -13.94 21.26 -15.63
CA ASP A 755 -14.60 22.01 -16.71
C ASP A 755 -13.64 22.32 -17.86
N ARG A 756 -12.35 22.53 -17.55
CA ARG A 756 -11.29 22.73 -18.55
C ARG A 756 -11.19 21.52 -19.46
N VAL A 757 -11.01 20.33 -18.88
CA VAL A 757 -10.88 19.07 -19.63
C VAL A 757 -12.16 18.77 -20.41
N SER A 758 -13.33 19.00 -19.80
CA SER A 758 -14.63 18.79 -20.45
C SER A 758 -14.82 19.68 -21.67
N ALA A 759 -14.35 20.94 -21.62
CA ALA A 759 -14.40 21.85 -22.77
C ALA A 759 -13.43 21.45 -23.88
N ASP A 760 -12.21 21.01 -23.52
CA ASP A 760 -11.20 20.60 -24.49
C ASP A 760 -11.58 19.29 -25.21
N GLN A 761 -12.20 18.33 -24.52
CA GLN A 761 -12.65 17.06 -25.11
C GLN A 761 -13.80 17.21 -26.12
N LYS A 762 -14.72 18.17 -25.90
CA LYS A 762 -15.85 18.41 -26.82
C LYS A 762 -15.42 18.82 -28.22
N MET A 763 -14.21 19.37 -28.39
CA MET A 763 -13.70 19.75 -29.71
C MET A 763 -12.81 18.67 -30.35
N GLY A 764 -12.17 17.80 -29.57
CA GLY A 764 -11.39 16.67 -30.09
C GLY A 764 -12.24 15.52 -30.68
N SER A 765 -13.57 15.67 -30.63
CA SER A 765 -14.56 14.68 -31.09
C SER A 765 -15.26 15.09 -32.41
N ILE A 766 -14.76 16.14 -33.09
CA ILE A 766 -15.30 16.69 -34.34
C ILE A 766 -14.30 16.50 -35.48
#